data_AF-A0A2U2P9J2-F1
#
_entry.id   AF-A0A2U2P9J2-F1
#
_cell.length_a   1.000
_cell.length_b   1.000
_cell.length_c   1.000
_cell.angle_alpha   90.00
_cell.angle_beta   90.00
_cell.angle_gamma   90.00
#
_symmetry.space_group_name_H-M   'P 1'
#
loop_
_entity.id
_entity.type
_entity.pdbx_description
1 polymer ?
#
loop_
_entity_poly.entity_id
_entity_poly.type
_entity_poly.pdbx_seq_one_letter_code
_entity_poly.pdbx_strand_id
1 'polypeptide(L)'
;MKISVIERILQNFLIIIRAIVFSLPFLYSQEVISQTGTSSLDAIFAGNYTTCGGGSFAQAGNNRWYDGTTFGNNYWANPAPDVWYTITVTGSADIEIVVDADYDAWAHLLNSSGGEITPHPDSYGNGSLLNLQYRGLPSGTYYIAVEVGDDGNNLGNYSLFVSPLVSGTLPEGATMENAIAVRGLNSCGGSFSDTRNSADACMGVNYNGPYSQQSNDIYYKFYLSANAAVSISTCGSSIDTYLHLLDGNGGHVMSNDNSPVGCSGNQSYLQATLNAGFYYVVVQGNGQQSGNIKTSLNVQGQGQRSPGAIMANAIDFGSFSSTGMVKDSKNLNEDCLGDDFGSPANDIYYKFRLVNPGRVKVRHSASMYESYIWLLNGGGTILGSATWEPPSNGWSPLIEKDLAAGTYYIVSERSQGVSQPLETNLEVLINDPCLPLAAAFSQNQNHIVTWRPRTPMGNIAQFEYASICKLSASVRYFDGLGRPLQTVQVKGSGDGSKDIVVPNEYDAYSREAKKYLPYASGSNNGSYKPDALQAGAGVSGFYNPSGGTNPELPGGVPRTPAPYAETRFEASPLNRVTEQGAPGTGWQLGSGHTVRSAYYSNDADNLSTGSRRWARQFGVSTGSNNSQTLVNEGSYGKSQLYVNDQKDENWKESDGRGGTIQEYKDKEGRVVLKRSWKDQDTPLSTYYVYDDFGNLCYVLPPKAEADGGLPATAVLNELCYQYRYDEANRMTAKKIPGKDWEYMVYNKLDQVVATQDGEQRLRNEWLVNKYDGLGRLVMSGLWQSSISAADLKAQVYNAPQWDLKNTSVLPFGYEIRSYPQVVTTVLNVNYYDSYEIPGLPDSYKRTGYSQKTKGLPTAARTAVLNNPSKLLWNVNYYDEEARVTKNVSQHYKGGALAEGNYDETDNTYSFTHELLSSMRSH
;
A
#
# COMPACT_ATOMS: atom_id res chain seq x y z
N MET A 1 12.19 -14.37 1.92
CA MET A 1 13.33 -13.75 1.22
C MET A 1 13.65 -14.56 -0.04
N LYS A 2 12.82 -14.46 -1.08
CA LYS A 2 13.03 -14.93 -2.48
C LYS A 2 11.77 -14.67 -3.35
N ILE A 3 11.16 -13.49 -3.22
CA ILE A 3 10.09 -12.98 -4.13
C ILE A 3 10.25 -11.45 -4.25
N SER A 4 11.45 -10.96 -4.56
CA SER A 4 11.65 -9.52 -4.86
C SER A 4 12.63 -9.26 -6.00
N VAL A 5 13.07 -10.33 -6.69
CA VAL A 5 14.06 -10.25 -7.79
C VAL A 5 13.39 -10.49 -9.15
N ILE A 6 12.21 -11.10 -9.21
CA ILE A 6 11.48 -11.33 -10.47
C ILE A 6 10.63 -10.11 -10.87
N GLU A 7 10.13 -9.31 -9.92
CA GLU A 7 9.40 -8.07 -10.24
C GLU A 7 10.30 -6.95 -10.80
N ARG A 8 11.59 -6.93 -10.44
CA ARG A 8 12.57 -5.97 -10.98
C ARG A 8 13.06 -6.30 -12.39
N ILE A 9 12.89 -7.55 -12.86
CA ILE A 9 13.31 -7.97 -14.22
C ILE A 9 12.17 -7.75 -15.24
N LEU A 10 10.91 -7.75 -14.80
CA LEU A 10 9.75 -7.48 -15.66
C LEU A 10 9.50 -5.99 -15.93
N GLN A 11 9.92 -5.07 -15.05
CA GLN A 11 9.85 -3.63 -15.33
C GLN A 11 10.91 -3.16 -16.35
N ASN A 12 12.09 -3.81 -16.41
CA ASN A 12 13.15 -3.45 -17.35
C ASN A 12 12.95 -4.04 -18.75
N PHE A 13 12.03 -4.99 -18.93
CA PHE A 13 11.71 -5.55 -20.26
C PHE A 13 10.68 -4.71 -21.04
N LEU A 14 9.99 -3.76 -20.38
CA LEU A 14 9.00 -2.88 -21.03
C LEU A 14 9.61 -1.57 -21.59
N ILE A 15 10.83 -1.23 -21.20
CA ILE A 15 11.52 0.01 -21.65
C ILE A 15 12.28 -0.19 -22.98
N ILE A 16 12.57 -1.45 -23.36
CA ILE A 16 13.39 -1.77 -24.53
C ILE A 16 12.57 -1.93 -25.83
N ILE A 17 11.22 -1.97 -25.77
CA ILE A 17 10.37 -2.18 -26.97
C ILE A 17 9.89 -0.87 -27.63
N ARG A 18 10.25 0.31 -27.11
CA ARG A 18 9.91 1.61 -27.75
C ARG A 18 11.02 2.25 -28.59
N ALA A 19 12.15 1.58 -28.83
CA ALA A 19 13.32 2.18 -29.49
C ALA A 19 13.70 1.64 -30.87
N ILE A 20 12.85 0.87 -31.57
CA ILE A 20 13.18 0.38 -32.92
C ILE A 20 11.95 0.40 -33.85
N VAL A 21 11.63 1.55 -34.45
CA VAL A 21 11.31 1.65 -35.89
C VAL A 21 11.62 3.08 -36.38
N PHE A 22 12.39 3.16 -37.46
CA PHE A 22 12.71 4.28 -38.35
C PHE A 22 14.06 4.99 -38.15
N SER A 23 15.02 4.53 -38.96
CA SER A 23 16.18 5.25 -39.45
C SER A 23 16.09 5.41 -40.98
N LEU A 24 16.73 6.47 -41.49
CA LEU A 24 17.19 6.80 -42.87
C LEU A 24 16.41 7.89 -43.66
N PRO A 25 17.12 8.73 -44.47
CA PRO A 25 17.49 10.10 -44.07
C PRO A 25 17.19 11.18 -45.14
N PHE A 26 17.33 12.47 -44.81
CA PHE A 26 17.58 13.54 -45.80
C PHE A 26 18.56 14.59 -45.28
N LEU A 27 19.34 15.11 -46.23
CA LEU A 27 20.59 15.88 -46.10
C LEU A 27 20.42 17.36 -45.67
N TYR A 28 21.44 17.83 -44.93
CA TYR A 28 22.10 19.15 -44.91
C TYR A 28 21.30 20.46 -45.07
N SER A 29 21.40 21.31 -44.03
CA SER A 29 22.20 22.56 -44.10
C SER A 29 22.61 23.01 -42.70
N GLN A 30 23.90 23.33 -42.53
CA GLN A 30 24.46 23.91 -41.30
C GLN A 30 23.95 25.34 -41.08
N GLU A 31 23.35 25.60 -39.93
CA GLU A 31 23.51 26.87 -39.22
C GLU A 31 24.19 26.56 -37.88
N VAL A 32 25.25 27.30 -37.56
CA VAL A 32 25.96 27.21 -36.28
C VAL A 32 25.02 27.79 -35.22
N ILE A 33 24.38 26.93 -34.43
CA ILE A 33 23.57 27.33 -33.29
C ILE A 33 24.55 27.61 -32.14
N SER A 34 24.54 28.83 -31.59
CA SER A 34 25.29 29.16 -30.38
C SER A 34 24.80 28.29 -29.22
N GLN A 35 25.69 27.53 -28.60
CA GLN A 35 25.37 26.70 -27.43
C GLN A 35 25.00 27.61 -26.25
N THR A 36 23.78 27.50 -25.74
CA THR A 36 23.32 28.18 -24.52
C THR A 36 23.57 27.29 -23.30
N GLY A 37 23.73 27.90 -22.13
CA GLY A 37 23.96 27.21 -20.86
C GLY A 37 25.44 26.91 -20.56
N THR A 38 26.39 27.50 -21.29
CA THR A 38 27.83 27.30 -21.07
C THR A 38 28.39 28.13 -19.90
N SER A 39 27.69 29.18 -19.51
CA SER A 39 27.99 30.06 -18.38
C SER A 39 26.72 30.75 -17.87
N SER A 40 26.82 31.48 -16.76
CA SER A 40 25.73 32.33 -16.28
C SER A 40 25.33 33.45 -17.26
N LEU A 41 26.21 33.84 -18.20
CA LEU A 41 25.96 34.92 -19.17
C LEU A 41 25.09 34.48 -20.35
N ASP A 42 25.03 33.17 -20.62
CA ASP A 42 24.26 32.54 -21.70
C ASP A 42 23.34 31.44 -21.17
N ALA A 43 23.00 31.50 -19.88
CA ALA A 43 22.21 30.50 -19.19
C ALA A 43 20.87 30.21 -19.87
N ILE A 44 20.46 28.94 -19.85
CA ILE A 44 19.19 28.48 -20.42
C ILE A 44 18.04 29.00 -19.57
N PHE A 45 17.12 29.75 -20.18
CA PHE A 45 15.99 30.31 -19.45
C PHE A 45 14.96 29.23 -19.06
N ALA A 46 14.85 28.97 -17.76
CA ALA A 46 14.03 27.94 -17.13
C ALA A 46 12.73 28.47 -16.50
N GLY A 47 12.30 29.68 -16.87
CA GLY A 47 10.95 30.19 -16.62
C GLY A 47 10.84 31.36 -15.64
N ASN A 48 9.61 31.89 -15.56
CA ASN A 48 9.21 32.94 -14.62
C ASN A 48 8.29 32.35 -13.54
N TYR A 49 8.55 32.67 -12.27
CA TYR A 49 7.80 32.15 -11.13
C TYR A 49 7.28 33.32 -10.27
N THR A 50 6.06 33.19 -9.75
CA THR A 50 5.41 34.27 -8.99
C THR A 50 4.71 33.74 -7.74
N THR A 51 4.19 34.67 -6.93
CA THR A 51 3.34 34.37 -5.76
C THR A 51 2.11 33.53 -6.09
N CYS A 52 1.64 33.56 -7.35
CA CYS A 52 0.48 32.82 -7.81
C CYS A 52 0.85 31.54 -8.58
N GLY A 53 2.13 31.12 -8.55
CA GLY A 53 2.66 30.00 -9.34
C GLY A 53 3.52 30.45 -10.53
N GLY A 54 3.93 29.50 -11.37
CA GLY A 54 4.76 29.69 -12.56
C GLY A 54 4.69 28.48 -13.49
N GLY A 55 5.18 28.59 -14.72
CA GLY A 55 5.28 27.45 -15.63
C GLY A 55 6.27 26.40 -15.11
N SER A 56 6.02 25.12 -15.34
CA SER A 56 7.00 24.07 -15.07
C SER A 56 7.99 23.96 -16.22
N PHE A 57 9.28 23.96 -15.93
CA PHE A 57 10.33 23.69 -16.88
C PHE A 57 10.78 22.23 -16.78
N ALA A 58 10.99 21.58 -17.92
CA ALA A 58 11.57 20.25 -18.00
C ALA A 58 12.51 20.19 -19.20
N GLN A 59 13.75 19.75 -18.99
CA GLN A 59 14.69 19.53 -20.08
C GLN A 59 15.57 18.32 -19.80
N ALA A 60 15.69 17.45 -20.79
CA ALA A 60 16.75 16.46 -20.85
C ALA A 60 18.03 17.09 -21.42
N GLY A 61 19.15 16.91 -20.75
CA GLY A 61 20.48 17.39 -21.12
C GLY A 61 21.54 16.31 -20.99
N ASN A 62 22.76 16.64 -21.41
CA ASN A 62 23.94 15.79 -21.23
C ASN A 62 25.15 16.68 -20.91
N ASN A 63 25.81 16.42 -19.78
CA ASN A 63 26.93 17.25 -19.30
C ASN A 63 28.24 17.02 -20.08
N ARG A 64 28.24 16.19 -21.13
CA ARG A 64 29.46 15.81 -21.88
C ARG A 64 29.67 16.65 -23.15
N TRP A 65 28.63 16.87 -23.96
CA TRP A 65 28.69 17.55 -25.26
C TRP A 65 27.28 17.89 -25.75
N TYR A 66 27.08 19.08 -26.33
CA TYR A 66 25.88 19.43 -27.09
C TYR A 66 26.30 19.76 -28.52
N ASP A 67 25.70 19.09 -29.50
CA ASP A 67 25.99 19.24 -30.94
C ASP A 67 27.50 19.19 -31.31
N GLY A 68 28.26 18.32 -30.62
CA GLY A 68 29.67 18.08 -30.91
C GLY A 68 30.69 18.98 -30.20
N THR A 69 30.26 19.85 -29.26
CA THR A 69 31.16 20.78 -28.53
C THR A 69 31.07 20.58 -27.01
N THR A 70 32.19 20.66 -26.27
CA THR A 70 32.28 20.41 -24.82
C THR A 70 31.99 21.67 -23.99
N PHE A 71 31.16 21.55 -22.95
CA PHE A 71 30.90 22.62 -21.97
C PHE A 71 32.16 22.93 -21.12
N GLY A 72 32.29 24.17 -20.62
CA GLY A 72 33.41 24.62 -19.77
C GLY A 72 33.17 24.43 -18.27
N ASN A 73 34.23 24.54 -17.46
CA ASN A 73 34.19 24.50 -15.99
C ASN A 73 34.24 25.93 -15.45
N ASN A 74 33.10 26.42 -14.96
CA ASN A 74 32.90 27.85 -14.68
C ASN A 74 32.35 28.11 -13.27
N TYR A 75 31.99 27.08 -12.50
CA TYR A 75 31.62 27.15 -11.09
C TYR A 75 32.51 26.22 -10.23
N TRP A 76 33.00 26.73 -9.09
CA TRP A 76 33.76 26.04 -8.03
C TRP A 76 34.95 25.08 -8.36
N ALA A 77 35.51 25.10 -9.56
CA ALA A 77 36.78 24.44 -9.91
C ALA A 77 36.79 22.90 -9.84
N ASN A 78 35.64 22.24 -10.02
CA ASN A 78 35.53 20.79 -10.22
C ASN A 78 35.83 20.44 -11.71
N PRO A 79 36.56 19.38 -12.09
CA PRO A 79 37.04 19.22 -13.48
C PRO A 79 35.95 18.85 -14.51
N ALA A 80 34.69 18.74 -14.10
CA ALA A 80 33.56 18.39 -14.95
C ALA A 80 32.84 19.64 -15.51
N PRO A 81 32.09 19.52 -16.63
CA PRO A 81 31.40 20.66 -17.22
C PRO A 81 30.08 21.01 -16.53
N ASP A 82 29.81 22.32 -16.41
CA ASP A 82 28.57 22.84 -15.80
C ASP A 82 27.54 23.20 -16.88
N VAL A 83 26.26 22.96 -16.59
CA VAL A 83 25.17 23.50 -17.41
C VAL A 83 24.38 24.52 -16.60
N TRP A 84 24.30 25.73 -17.15
CA TRP A 84 23.70 26.89 -16.51
C TRP A 84 22.28 27.16 -16.99
N TYR A 85 21.39 27.39 -16.03
CA TYR A 85 20.01 27.80 -16.23
C TYR A 85 19.73 29.11 -15.48
N THR A 86 18.69 29.82 -15.88
CA THR A 86 18.24 31.03 -15.19
C THR A 86 16.73 31.06 -15.02
N ILE A 87 16.26 31.55 -13.87
CA ILE A 87 14.85 31.77 -13.58
C ILE A 87 14.65 33.20 -13.09
N THR A 88 13.45 33.75 -13.32
CA THR A 88 13.07 35.05 -12.74
C THR A 88 11.91 34.85 -11.78
N VAL A 89 12.03 35.40 -10.57
CA VAL A 89 10.96 35.43 -9.59
C VAL A 89 10.38 36.84 -9.50
N THR A 90 9.05 36.97 -9.59
CA THR A 90 8.32 38.23 -9.39
C THR A 90 7.35 38.08 -8.21
N GLY A 91 7.41 38.98 -7.23
CA GLY A 91 6.76 38.79 -5.92
C GLY A 91 7.57 37.85 -5.01
N SER A 92 6.92 36.84 -4.43
CA SER A 92 7.55 35.82 -3.59
C SER A 92 7.06 34.44 -4.05
N ALA A 93 7.94 33.55 -4.49
CA ALA A 93 7.54 32.24 -5.04
C ALA A 93 8.11 31.07 -4.21
N ASP A 94 7.36 29.97 -4.13
CA ASP A 94 7.89 28.68 -3.68
C ASP A 94 8.20 27.82 -4.91
N ILE A 95 9.43 27.31 -5.03
CA ILE A 95 9.91 26.53 -6.17
C ILE A 95 10.54 25.21 -5.73
N GLU A 96 10.44 24.21 -6.60
CA GLU A 96 11.05 22.90 -6.53
C GLU A 96 11.97 22.74 -7.75
N ILE A 97 13.17 22.21 -7.53
CA ILE A 97 14.16 21.89 -8.56
C ILE A 97 14.51 20.40 -8.41
N VAL A 98 14.26 19.61 -9.44
CA VAL A 98 14.58 18.18 -9.47
C VAL A 98 15.60 17.91 -10.56
N VAL A 99 16.67 17.19 -10.24
CA VAL A 99 17.64 16.70 -11.22
C VAL A 99 17.66 15.17 -11.16
N ASP A 100 17.27 14.53 -12.26
CA ASP A 100 17.35 13.07 -12.43
C ASP A 100 18.44 12.74 -13.44
N ALA A 101 19.58 12.25 -12.97
CA ALA A 101 20.78 12.03 -13.75
C ALA A 101 21.23 10.56 -13.69
N ASP A 102 21.82 10.06 -14.78
CA ASP A 102 22.43 8.71 -14.81
C ASP A 102 23.73 8.63 -13.96
N TYR A 103 24.08 9.69 -13.23
CA TYR A 103 25.28 9.88 -12.42
C TYR A 103 24.94 10.69 -11.16
N ASP A 104 25.87 10.74 -10.20
CA ASP A 104 25.73 11.58 -9.01
C ASP A 104 25.85 13.06 -9.42
N ALA A 105 24.73 13.78 -9.44
CA ALA A 105 24.64 15.15 -9.94
C ALA A 105 24.43 16.14 -8.79
N TRP A 106 25.11 17.29 -8.87
CA TRP A 106 24.92 18.39 -7.94
C TRP A 106 24.16 19.51 -8.62
N ALA A 107 23.36 20.26 -7.85
CA ALA A 107 22.70 21.46 -8.35
C ALA A 107 22.78 22.59 -7.31
N HIS A 108 23.11 23.78 -7.77
CA HIS A 108 23.23 24.98 -6.95
C HIS A 108 22.27 26.06 -7.43
N LEU A 109 21.53 26.68 -6.50
CA LEU A 109 20.74 27.87 -6.78
C LEU A 109 21.49 29.12 -6.34
N LEU A 110 21.74 30.03 -7.27
CA LEU A 110 22.58 31.21 -7.11
C LEU A 110 21.75 32.48 -7.29
N ASN A 111 22.02 33.51 -6.50
CA ASN A 111 21.47 34.84 -6.74
C ASN A 111 22.17 35.55 -7.91
N SER A 112 21.64 36.71 -8.31
CA SER A 112 22.19 37.51 -9.41
C SER A 112 23.65 37.99 -9.22
N SER A 113 24.18 37.96 -7.99
CA SER A 113 25.57 38.29 -7.67
C SER A 113 26.50 37.08 -7.65
N GLY A 114 25.99 35.87 -7.98
CA GLY A 114 26.73 34.61 -7.94
C GLY A 114 26.87 33.99 -6.55
N GLY A 115 26.18 34.52 -5.54
CA GLY A 115 26.16 33.95 -4.19
C GLY A 115 25.11 32.86 -4.07
N GLU A 116 25.45 31.73 -3.45
CA GLU A 116 24.55 30.59 -3.28
C GLU A 116 23.40 30.90 -2.30
N ILE A 117 22.18 30.56 -2.70
CA ILE A 117 20.98 30.63 -1.88
C ILE A 117 20.95 29.39 -0.99
N THR A 118 21.46 29.55 0.23
CA THR A 118 21.46 28.62 1.39
C THR A 118 21.52 27.11 1.02
N PRO A 119 22.64 26.41 1.25
CA PRO A 119 22.76 24.99 0.92
C PRO A 119 21.70 24.15 1.65
N HIS A 120 20.82 23.51 0.88
CA HIS A 120 19.76 22.64 1.37
C HIS A 120 20.37 21.25 1.67
N PRO A 121 19.95 20.50 2.71
CA PRO A 121 20.65 19.28 3.19
C PRO A 121 20.88 18.15 2.17
N ASP A 122 20.25 18.18 1.00
CA ASP A 122 20.48 17.22 -0.09
C ASP A 122 21.51 17.71 -1.13
N SER A 123 22.07 18.92 -1.00
CA SER A 123 23.13 19.45 -1.88
C SER A 123 24.49 18.75 -1.69
N TYR A 124 24.55 17.67 -0.89
CA TYR A 124 25.73 16.84 -0.61
C TYR A 124 25.42 15.33 -0.65
N GLY A 125 24.33 14.91 -1.30
CA GLY A 125 23.80 13.53 -1.22
C GLY A 125 24.08 12.67 -2.45
N ASN A 126 24.79 11.55 -2.23
CA ASN A 126 25.09 10.45 -3.16
C ASN A 126 23.82 9.86 -3.84
N GLY A 127 23.39 10.38 -4.99
CA GLY A 127 22.17 9.92 -5.65
C GLY A 127 21.93 10.43 -7.06
N SER A 128 21.41 9.56 -7.92
CA SER A 128 20.96 9.87 -9.29
C SER A 128 19.73 10.80 -9.34
N LEU A 129 19.06 11.06 -8.22
CA LEU A 129 17.86 11.89 -8.15
C LEU A 129 17.97 12.90 -7.00
N LEU A 130 18.12 14.18 -7.35
CA LEU A 130 18.19 15.32 -6.44
C LEU A 130 16.86 16.07 -6.45
N ASN A 131 16.37 16.50 -5.28
CA ASN A 131 15.18 17.34 -5.14
C ASN A 131 15.44 18.48 -4.14
N LEU A 132 15.42 19.73 -4.62
CA LEU A 132 15.65 20.94 -3.84
C LEU A 132 14.38 21.79 -3.80
N GLN A 133 13.93 22.13 -2.60
CA GLN A 133 12.72 22.92 -2.38
C GLN A 133 13.06 24.25 -1.71
N TYR A 134 12.65 25.35 -2.33
CA TYR A 134 12.85 26.70 -1.82
C TYR A 134 11.51 27.39 -1.62
N ARG A 135 11.26 27.92 -0.42
CA ARG A 135 10.02 28.62 -0.08
C ARG A 135 10.26 30.10 0.14
N GLY A 136 9.35 30.93 -0.34
CA GLY A 136 9.38 32.37 -0.17
C GLY A 136 10.56 33.04 -0.88
N LEU A 137 10.99 32.52 -2.03
CA LEU A 137 12.06 33.12 -2.82
C LEU A 137 11.64 34.56 -3.21
N PRO A 138 12.38 35.60 -2.80
CA PRO A 138 11.99 36.97 -3.10
C PRO A 138 12.20 37.29 -4.58
N SER A 139 11.59 38.40 -5.02
CA SER A 139 11.72 38.88 -6.39
C SER A 139 13.19 39.04 -6.80
N GLY A 140 13.56 38.50 -7.95
CA GLY A 140 14.93 38.55 -8.44
C GLY A 140 15.20 37.54 -9.53
N THR A 141 16.37 37.67 -10.17
CA THR A 141 16.89 36.68 -11.11
C THR A 141 17.83 35.73 -10.38
N TYR A 142 17.63 34.44 -10.60
CA TYR A 142 18.44 33.37 -10.02
C TYR A 142 19.03 32.49 -11.13
N TYR A 143 20.14 31.84 -10.83
CA TYR A 143 20.81 30.92 -11.72
C TYR A 143 20.87 29.53 -11.09
N ILE A 144 20.68 28.49 -11.90
CA ILE A 144 20.84 27.10 -11.48
C ILE A 144 22.06 26.55 -12.21
N ALA A 145 23.06 26.09 -11.47
CA ALA A 145 24.22 25.40 -12.03
C ALA A 145 24.08 23.90 -11.72
N VAL A 146 24.03 23.05 -12.76
CA VAL A 146 24.00 21.59 -12.63
C VAL A 146 25.39 21.02 -12.93
N GLU A 147 25.96 20.30 -11.97
CA GLU A 147 27.32 19.76 -12.02
C GLU A 147 27.35 18.22 -11.89
N VAL A 148 28.51 17.64 -12.20
CA VAL A 148 28.84 16.23 -11.89
C VAL A 148 29.54 16.18 -10.53
N GLY A 149 29.15 15.25 -9.67
CA GLY A 149 29.74 15.05 -8.35
C GLY A 149 31.24 14.69 -8.34
N ASP A 150 31.81 14.61 -7.14
CA ASP A 150 33.25 14.58 -6.77
C ASP A 150 34.21 13.69 -7.62
N ASP A 151 33.71 12.70 -8.34
CA ASP A 151 34.54 11.72 -9.06
C ASP A 151 35.04 12.22 -10.43
N GLY A 152 34.50 13.33 -10.95
CA GLY A 152 34.91 14.02 -12.19
C GLY A 152 34.86 13.20 -13.50
N ASN A 153 34.52 11.91 -13.43
CA ASN A 153 34.63 10.96 -14.54
C ASN A 153 33.28 10.43 -15.05
N ASN A 154 32.18 10.71 -14.34
CA ASN A 154 30.84 10.19 -14.67
C ASN A 154 30.02 11.24 -15.43
N LEU A 155 30.19 11.30 -16.75
CA LEU A 155 29.43 12.17 -17.64
C LEU A 155 28.25 11.38 -18.23
N GLY A 156 27.03 11.87 -18.09
CA GLY A 156 25.82 11.18 -18.54
C GLY A 156 24.68 12.10 -18.93
N ASN A 157 23.50 11.52 -19.17
CA ASN A 157 22.29 12.28 -19.38
C ASN A 157 21.69 12.68 -18.03
N TYR A 158 21.01 13.81 -18.01
CA TYR A 158 20.18 14.22 -16.88
C TYR A 158 18.88 14.86 -17.37
N SER A 159 17.88 14.91 -16.51
CA SER A 159 16.65 15.66 -16.70
C SER A 159 16.52 16.67 -15.57
N LEU A 160 16.49 17.95 -15.91
CA LEU A 160 16.19 19.03 -14.97
C LEU A 160 14.69 19.34 -15.03
N PHE A 161 14.05 19.38 -13.87
CA PHE A 161 12.71 19.90 -13.67
C PHE A 161 12.76 21.09 -12.72
N VAL A 162 12.04 22.16 -13.06
CA VAL A 162 11.81 23.30 -12.16
C VAL A 162 10.30 23.56 -12.13
N SER A 163 9.70 23.55 -10.95
CA SER A 163 8.25 23.68 -10.79
C SER A 163 7.89 24.51 -9.56
N PRO A 164 6.76 25.23 -9.55
CA PRO A 164 6.30 25.87 -8.33
C PRO A 164 5.81 24.82 -7.31
N LEU A 165 6.10 25.01 -6.02
CA LEU A 165 5.59 24.16 -4.92
C LEU A 165 4.12 24.43 -4.60
N VAL A 166 3.61 25.60 -5.00
CA VAL A 166 2.20 25.97 -4.94
C VAL A 166 1.66 25.99 -6.36
N SER A 167 0.89 24.96 -6.73
CA SER A 167 0.24 24.87 -8.03
C SER A 167 -1.00 25.78 -8.06
N GLY A 168 -0.80 27.09 -8.02
CA GLY A 168 -1.85 28.03 -8.42
C GLY A 168 -1.96 27.99 -9.94
N THR A 169 -2.90 27.23 -10.49
CA THR A 169 -3.36 27.54 -11.86
C THR A 169 -3.97 28.93 -11.82
N LEU A 170 -3.59 29.83 -12.75
CA LEU A 170 -4.33 31.09 -12.94
C LEU A 170 -5.82 30.76 -12.94
N PRO A 171 -6.66 31.45 -12.14
CA PRO A 171 -8.08 31.16 -12.14
C PRO A 171 -8.62 31.27 -13.57
N GLU A 172 -9.47 30.33 -13.97
CA GLU A 172 -10.12 30.37 -15.27
C GLU A 172 -10.83 31.73 -15.43
N GLY A 173 -10.49 32.43 -16.50
CA GLY A 173 -10.92 33.80 -16.80
C GLY A 173 -9.90 34.87 -16.50
N ALA A 174 -8.74 34.58 -15.90
CA ALA A 174 -7.75 35.62 -15.59
C ALA A 174 -7.13 36.26 -16.84
N THR A 175 -6.94 35.48 -17.92
CA THR A 175 -6.31 35.95 -19.17
C THR A 175 -7.10 35.51 -20.39
N MET A 176 -6.81 36.09 -21.55
CA MET A 176 -7.40 35.66 -22.82
C MET A 176 -7.02 34.23 -23.21
N GLU A 177 -5.81 33.77 -22.85
CA GLU A 177 -5.34 32.39 -23.07
C GLU A 177 -6.08 31.38 -22.19
N ASN A 178 -6.47 31.80 -20.99
CA ASN A 178 -7.19 30.98 -20.01
C ASN A 178 -8.64 31.48 -19.83
N ALA A 179 -9.29 31.95 -20.88
CA ALA A 179 -10.62 32.53 -20.81
C ALA A 179 -11.67 31.46 -20.43
N ILE A 180 -12.69 31.86 -19.66
CA ILE A 180 -13.83 31.00 -19.31
C ILE A 180 -14.58 30.64 -20.59
N ALA A 181 -14.65 29.34 -20.90
CA ALA A 181 -15.38 28.87 -22.05
C ALA A 181 -16.90 29.06 -21.84
N VAL A 182 -17.50 29.93 -22.64
CA VAL A 182 -18.95 30.11 -22.70
C VAL A 182 -19.52 29.00 -23.57
N ARG A 183 -20.10 28.02 -22.89
CA ARG A 183 -20.63 26.79 -23.49
C ARG A 183 -22.14 26.90 -23.71
N GLY A 184 -22.67 26.06 -24.59
CA GLY A 184 -24.10 25.99 -24.87
C GLY A 184 -24.65 27.14 -25.73
N LEU A 185 -23.82 27.89 -26.45
CA LEU A 185 -24.25 28.88 -27.44
C LEU A 185 -24.04 28.35 -28.86
N ASN A 186 -25.07 28.41 -29.71
CA ASN A 186 -24.94 28.08 -31.13
C ASN A 186 -25.88 28.94 -32.00
N SER A 187 -25.82 28.76 -33.32
CA SER A 187 -26.66 29.47 -34.30
C SER A 187 -28.18 29.27 -34.10
N CYS A 188 -28.58 28.22 -33.38
CA CYS A 188 -29.97 27.90 -33.04
C CYS A 188 -30.40 28.46 -31.67
N GLY A 189 -29.52 29.20 -31.00
CA GLY A 189 -29.80 30.01 -29.83
C GLY A 189 -29.32 29.37 -28.53
N GLY A 190 -29.16 30.18 -27.49
CA GLY A 190 -28.66 29.72 -26.20
C GLY A 190 -28.47 30.85 -25.21
N SER A 191 -28.30 30.50 -23.94
CA SER A 191 -27.98 31.44 -22.88
C SER A 191 -26.92 30.86 -21.96
N PHE A 192 -26.04 31.74 -21.49
CA PHE A 192 -24.99 31.44 -20.53
C PHE A 192 -25.03 32.50 -19.43
N SER A 193 -24.79 32.10 -18.18
CA SER A 193 -24.61 33.03 -17.08
C SER A 193 -23.56 32.51 -16.11
N ASP A 194 -22.63 33.38 -15.72
CA ASP A 194 -21.59 33.11 -14.72
C ASP A 194 -21.52 34.27 -13.72
N THR A 195 -21.03 34.00 -12.51
CA THR A 195 -20.77 35.03 -11.50
C THR A 195 -19.40 34.81 -10.88
N ARG A 196 -18.49 35.75 -11.08
CA ARG A 196 -17.10 35.69 -10.61
C ARG A 196 -16.77 36.90 -9.77
N ASN A 197 -15.91 36.69 -8.77
CA ASN A 197 -15.44 37.78 -7.92
C ASN A 197 -14.15 38.36 -8.50
N SER A 198 -14.20 39.61 -8.99
CA SER A 198 -13.02 40.30 -9.52
C SER A 198 -12.05 40.78 -8.43
N ALA A 199 -12.34 40.57 -7.14
CA ALA A 199 -11.42 40.88 -6.03
C ALA A 199 -10.35 39.79 -5.80
N ASP A 200 -10.37 38.69 -6.55
CA ASP A 200 -9.34 37.64 -6.46
C ASP A 200 -7.97 38.19 -6.94
N ALA A 201 -6.97 38.12 -6.05
CA ALA A 201 -5.62 38.61 -6.30
C ALA A 201 -4.90 37.89 -7.47
N CYS A 202 -5.39 36.72 -7.89
CA CYS A 202 -4.82 35.94 -8.98
C CYS A 202 -5.45 36.24 -10.36
N MET A 203 -6.50 37.07 -10.46
CA MET A 203 -7.16 37.41 -11.74
C MET A 203 -6.41 38.50 -12.54
N GLY A 204 -5.78 39.47 -11.86
CA GLY A 204 -4.88 40.47 -12.46
C GLY A 204 -5.53 41.49 -13.42
N VAL A 205 -4.80 42.57 -13.72
CA VAL A 205 -5.19 43.62 -14.71
C VAL A 205 -4.44 43.36 -16.01
N ASN A 206 -5.01 42.54 -16.88
CA ASN A 206 -4.41 41.94 -18.07
C ASN A 206 -4.92 42.54 -19.40
N TYR A 207 -6.10 43.16 -19.43
CA TYR A 207 -6.64 43.80 -20.64
C TYR A 207 -6.02 45.18 -20.83
N ASN A 208 -5.25 45.32 -21.91
CA ASN A 208 -4.50 46.53 -22.26
C ASN A 208 -5.07 47.26 -23.48
N GLY A 209 -6.29 46.93 -23.90
CA GLY A 209 -6.96 47.53 -25.05
C GLY A 209 -7.64 48.87 -24.74
N PRO A 210 -8.35 49.46 -25.72
CA PRO A 210 -9.07 50.72 -25.53
C PRO A 210 -10.02 50.66 -24.33
N TYR A 211 -10.01 51.73 -23.53
CA TYR A 211 -10.87 51.93 -22.35
C TYR A 211 -10.66 50.93 -21.19
N SER A 212 -9.48 50.32 -21.10
CA SER A 212 -9.10 49.44 -19.99
C SER A 212 -9.28 50.10 -18.61
N GLN A 213 -9.78 49.33 -17.65
CA GLN A 213 -9.92 49.74 -16.25
C GLN A 213 -8.72 49.28 -15.39
N GLN A 214 -8.63 49.78 -14.16
CA GLN A 214 -7.61 49.38 -13.16
C GLN A 214 -8.10 48.27 -12.23
N SER A 215 -9.21 47.61 -12.59
CA SER A 215 -9.79 46.47 -11.89
C SER A 215 -9.33 45.17 -12.54
N ASN A 216 -9.33 44.08 -11.79
CA ASN A 216 -8.96 42.78 -12.34
C ASN A 216 -9.96 42.32 -13.42
N ASP A 217 -9.45 41.59 -14.40
CA ASP A 217 -10.20 41.16 -15.58
C ASP A 217 -10.81 39.79 -15.44
N ILE A 218 -11.99 39.62 -16.07
CA ILE A 218 -12.59 38.31 -16.29
C ILE A 218 -12.83 38.14 -17.79
N TYR A 219 -12.08 37.23 -18.39
CA TYR A 219 -12.17 36.83 -19.78
C TYR A 219 -13.12 35.66 -19.97
N TYR A 220 -13.97 35.78 -20.98
CA TYR A 220 -14.83 34.72 -21.49
C TYR A 220 -14.54 34.51 -22.98
N LYS A 221 -14.70 33.29 -23.48
CA LYS A 221 -14.55 32.93 -24.91
C LYS A 221 -15.77 32.19 -25.40
N PHE A 222 -16.29 32.56 -26.57
CA PHE A 222 -17.37 31.82 -27.24
C PHE A 222 -17.10 31.69 -28.74
N TYR A 223 -17.75 30.70 -29.36
CA TYR A 223 -17.75 30.48 -30.81
C TYR A 223 -19.17 30.65 -31.37
N LEU A 224 -19.27 31.19 -32.58
CA LEU A 224 -20.50 31.18 -33.36
C LEU A 224 -20.28 30.39 -34.64
N SER A 225 -21.14 29.40 -34.89
CA SER A 225 -21.09 28.57 -36.10
C SER A 225 -21.74 29.23 -37.32
N ALA A 226 -22.53 30.28 -37.12
CA ALA A 226 -23.16 31.08 -38.17
C ALA A 226 -23.35 32.54 -37.70
N ASN A 227 -23.79 33.41 -38.60
CA ASN A 227 -24.17 34.77 -38.23
C ASN A 227 -25.34 34.75 -37.22
N ALA A 228 -25.19 35.44 -36.08
CA ALA A 228 -26.19 35.43 -35.02
C ALA A 228 -26.23 36.76 -34.23
N ALA A 229 -27.40 37.08 -33.69
CA ALA A 229 -27.57 38.22 -32.78
C ALA A 229 -27.21 37.80 -31.34
N VAL A 230 -26.20 38.45 -30.76
CA VAL A 230 -25.68 38.19 -29.43
C VAL A 230 -25.93 39.38 -28.53
N SER A 231 -26.47 39.15 -27.32
CA SER A 231 -26.50 40.12 -26.24
C SER A 231 -25.64 39.68 -25.07
N ILE A 232 -24.89 40.62 -24.51
CA ILE A 232 -23.97 40.40 -23.38
C ILE A 232 -24.35 41.40 -22.30
N SER A 233 -24.54 40.93 -21.08
CA SER A 233 -25.09 41.72 -19.98
C SER A 233 -24.32 41.46 -18.69
N THR A 234 -24.07 42.52 -17.93
CA THR A 234 -23.59 42.41 -16.55
C THR A 234 -24.67 42.77 -15.52
N CYS A 235 -25.95 42.80 -15.92
CA CYS A 235 -27.04 43.19 -15.04
C CYS A 235 -27.12 42.25 -13.82
N GLY A 236 -27.29 42.84 -12.63
CA GLY A 236 -27.32 42.11 -11.36
C GLY A 236 -25.95 41.95 -10.69
N SER A 237 -24.88 42.51 -11.27
CA SER A 237 -23.58 42.66 -10.60
C SER A 237 -23.68 43.61 -9.41
N SER A 238 -22.87 43.39 -8.38
CA SER A 238 -22.88 44.21 -7.15
C SER A 238 -22.08 45.51 -7.26
N ILE A 239 -21.44 45.75 -8.41
CA ILE A 239 -20.55 46.87 -8.68
C ILE A 239 -20.89 47.54 -10.01
N ASP A 240 -20.33 48.71 -10.25
CA ASP A 240 -20.30 49.37 -11.56
C ASP A 240 -19.31 48.62 -12.46
N THR A 241 -19.73 48.26 -13.67
CA THR A 241 -18.97 47.36 -14.56
C THR A 241 -18.56 48.05 -15.86
N TYR A 242 -17.56 47.50 -16.52
CA TYR A 242 -17.16 47.85 -17.87
C TYR A 242 -17.05 46.57 -18.70
N LEU A 243 -17.64 46.56 -19.90
CA LEU A 243 -17.74 45.38 -20.76
C LEU A 243 -17.07 45.65 -22.11
N HIS A 244 -16.20 44.74 -22.55
CA HIS A 244 -15.55 44.76 -23.85
C HIS A 244 -15.85 43.48 -24.62
N LEU A 245 -16.15 43.61 -25.91
CA LEU A 245 -16.24 42.52 -26.87
C LEU A 245 -15.04 42.62 -27.82
N LEU A 246 -14.34 41.52 -27.98
CA LEU A 246 -13.16 41.37 -28.84
C LEU A 246 -13.40 40.30 -29.91
N ASP A 247 -12.73 40.41 -31.05
CA ASP A 247 -12.71 39.39 -32.09
C ASP A 247 -11.79 38.21 -31.72
N GLY A 248 -11.75 37.18 -32.56
CA GLY A 248 -10.98 35.96 -32.32
C GLY A 248 -9.47 36.15 -32.23
N ASN A 249 -8.95 37.30 -32.68
CA ASN A 249 -7.53 37.68 -32.58
C ASN A 249 -7.27 38.65 -31.42
N GLY A 250 -8.29 38.98 -30.61
CA GLY A 250 -8.19 39.91 -29.48
C GLY A 250 -8.34 41.38 -29.88
N GLY A 251 -8.71 41.67 -31.14
CA GLY A 251 -9.01 43.02 -31.60
C GLY A 251 -10.30 43.55 -30.99
N HIS A 252 -10.32 44.82 -30.55
CA HIS A 252 -11.51 45.44 -29.97
C HIS A 252 -12.63 45.59 -31.01
N VAL A 253 -13.82 45.09 -30.69
CA VAL A 253 -15.03 45.19 -31.53
C VAL A 253 -15.94 46.31 -31.02
N MET A 254 -16.29 46.25 -29.73
CA MET A 254 -17.12 47.27 -29.08
C MET A 254 -17.01 47.17 -27.56
N SER A 255 -17.37 48.24 -26.85
CA SER A 255 -17.42 48.24 -25.38
C SER A 255 -18.53 49.13 -24.84
N ASN A 256 -18.94 48.91 -23.60
CA ASN A 256 -19.92 49.73 -22.91
C ASN A 256 -19.70 49.69 -21.39
N ASP A 257 -19.87 50.83 -20.71
CA ASP A 257 -19.86 50.93 -19.25
C ASP A 257 -21.28 50.96 -18.68
N ASN A 258 -22.16 51.78 -19.25
CA ASN A 258 -23.51 52.00 -18.74
C ASN A 258 -24.53 51.89 -19.86
N SER A 259 -25.61 51.13 -19.65
CA SER A 259 -26.72 51.09 -20.61
C SER A 259 -28.08 51.32 -19.94
N PRO A 260 -28.73 52.47 -20.16
CA PRO A 260 -30.10 52.69 -19.68
C PRO A 260 -31.16 51.88 -20.44
N VAL A 261 -30.78 51.15 -21.50
CA VAL A 261 -31.71 50.38 -22.36
C VAL A 261 -31.70 48.88 -22.05
N GLY A 262 -30.64 48.38 -21.40
CA GLY A 262 -30.48 46.95 -21.08
C GLY A 262 -30.40 46.61 -19.59
N CYS A 263 -29.90 47.53 -18.75
CA CYS A 263 -29.83 47.37 -17.29
C CYS A 263 -30.45 48.59 -16.59
N SER A 264 -31.11 48.39 -15.44
CA SER A 264 -31.59 49.48 -14.59
C SER A 264 -30.52 49.87 -13.56
N GLY A 265 -29.41 50.44 -14.00
CA GLY A 265 -28.31 50.80 -13.09
C GLY A 265 -26.98 51.07 -13.79
N ASN A 266 -25.90 51.03 -13.02
CA ASN A 266 -24.53 51.25 -13.49
C ASN A 266 -23.90 49.95 -14.03
N GLN A 267 -24.69 49.09 -14.65
CA GLN A 267 -24.20 47.84 -15.24
C GLN A 267 -24.23 47.94 -16.76
N SER A 268 -23.32 47.20 -17.38
CA SER A 268 -23.04 47.25 -18.80
C SER A 268 -23.91 46.26 -19.57
N TYR A 269 -24.30 46.67 -20.78
CA TYR A 269 -25.02 45.82 -21.72
C TYR A 269 -24.59 46.12 -23.14
N LEU A 270 -24.35 45.07 -23.93
CA LEU A 270 -24.01 45.14 -25.35
C LEU A 270 -24.93 44.23 -26.16
N GLN A 271 -25.23 44.64 -27.39
CA GLN A 271 -25.89 43.79 -28.37
C GLN A 271 -25.26 44.01 -29.74
N ALA A 272 -24.91 42.92 -30.41
CA ALA A 272 -24.29 42.94 -31.73
C ALA A 272 -24.79 41.77 -32.59
N THR A 273 -24.82 41.96 -33.91
CA THR A 273 -24.92 40.84 -34.85
C THR A 273 -23.50 40.47 -35.28
N LEU A 274 -23.08 39.26 -34.94
CA LEU A 274 -21.73 38.77 -35.13
C LEU A 274 -21.72 37.69 -36.23
N ASN A 275 -20.64 37.63 -37.01
CA ASN A 275 -20.46 36.57 -38.01
C ASN A 275 -20.00 35.29 -37.34
N ALA A 276 -19.92 34.19 -38.10
CA ALA A 276 -19.31 32.96 -37.61
C ALA A 276 -17.84 33.20 -37.25
N GLY A 277 -17.40 32.69 -36.11
CA GLY A 277 -16.05 32.89 -35.61
C GLY A 277 -15.94 32.86 -34.09
N PHE A 278 -14.70 32.96 -33.59
CA PHE A 278 -14.41 33.11 -32.17
C PHE A 278 -14.50 34.56 -31.73
N TYR A 279 -14.97 34.77 -30.51
CA TYR A 279 -15.05 36.06 -29.85
C TYR A 279 -14.68 35.94 -28.38
N TYR A 280 -14.17 37.03 -27.81
CA TYR A 280 -13.84 37.13 -26.39
C TYR A 280 -14.61 38.26 -25.74
N VAL A 281 -15.01 38.07 -24.49
CA VAL A 281 -15.62 39.11 -23.66
C VAL A 281 -14.71 39.37 -22.48
N VAL A 282 -14.36 40.64 -22.27
CA VAL A 282 -13.63 41.08 -21.07
C VAL A 282 -14.59 41.87 -20.21
N VAL A 283 -14.68 41.50 -18.94
CA VAL A 283 -15.50 42.19 -17.95
C VAL A 283 -14.62 42.71 -16.84
N GLN A 284 -14.74 44.02 -16.56
CA GLN A 284 -14.00 44.73 -15.53
C GLN A 284 -14.96 45.44 -14.58
N GLY A 285 -14.50 45.83 -13.40
CA GLY A 285 -15.16 46.88 -12.62
C GLY A 285 -14.73 48.27 -13.10
N ASN A 286 -15.64 49.25 -13.08
CA ASN A 286 -15.34 50.63 -13.46
C ASN A 286 -14.30 51.25 -12.49
N GLY A 287 -13.23 51.83 -13.01
CA GLY A 287 -12.10 52.35 -12.25
C GLY A 287 -11.33 51.25 -11.50
N GLN A 288 -11.41 51.28 -10.16
CA GLN A 288 -10.76 50.31 -9.25
C GLN A 288 -11.78 49.41 -8.52
N GLN A 289 -13.05 49.45 -8.92
CA GLN A 289 -14.08 48.66 -8.24
C GLN A 289 -13.85 47.17 -8.46
N SER A 290 -13.95 46.37 -7.41
CA SER A 290 -13.86 44.91 -7.47
C SER A 290 -14.97 44.28 -6.62
N GLY A 291 -15.40 43.08 -6.99
CA GLY A 291 -16.51 42.39 -6.34
C GLY A 291 -17.17 41.37 -7.25
N ASN A 292 -18.37 40.90 -6.89
CA ASN A 292 -19.08 39.91 -7.68
C ASN A 292 -19.68 40.53 -8.96
N ILE A 293 -19.20 40.07 -10.10
CA ILE A 293 -19.69 40.43 -11.43
C ILE A 293 -20.47 39.24 -11.99
N LYS A 294 -21.76 39.45 -12.27
CA LYS A 294 -22.61 38.49 -12.95
C LYS A 294 -22.59 38.79 -14.44
N THR A 295 -22.06 37.89 -15.26
CA THR A 295 -22.00 38.01 -16.72
C THR A 295 -23.02 37.07 -17.35
N SER A 296 -23.80 37.55 -18.31
CA SER A 296 -24.78 36.75 -19.05
C SER A 296 -24.64 36.99 -20.54
N LEU A 297 -24.57 35.92 -21.33
CA LEU A 297 -24.52 35.95 -22.80
C LEU A 297 -25.75 35.25 -23.35
N ASN A 298 -26.45 35.85 -24.31
CA ASN A 298 -27.58 35.23 -24.98
C ASN A 298 -27.41 35.34 -26.50
N VAL A 299 -27.63 34.22 -27.20
CA VAL A 299 -27.72 34.17 -28.66
C VAL A 299 -29.19 33.98 -29.03
N GLN A 300 -29.74 34.89 -29.81
CA GLN A 300 -31.06 34.72 -30.41
C GLN A 300 -30.93 33.84 -31.66
N GLY A 301 -31.36 32.59 -31.56
CA GLY A 301 -31.25 31.64 -32.66
C GLY A 301 -32.51 31.53 -33.51
N GLN A 302 -32.33 30.94 -34.70
CA GLN A 302 -33.42 30.45 -35.54
C GLN A 302 -33.33 28.91 -35.64
N GLY A 303 -34.05 28.16 -34.78
CA GLY A 303 -34.10 26.69 -34.83
C GLY A 303 -34.53 26.00 -33.53
N GLN A 304 -34.73 24.67 -33.57
CA GLN A 304 -34.93 23.79 -32.39
C GLN A 304 -33.67 22.95 -32.18
N ARG A 305 -33.23 22.74 -30.93
CA ARG A 305 -32.03 21.92 -30.63
C ARG A 305 -32.27 20.44 -30.89
N SER A 306 -31.25 19.76 -31.42
CA SER A 306 -31.25 18.32 -31.66
C SER A 306 -31.16 17.53 -30.32
N PRO A 307 -31.76 16.33 -30.21
CA PRO A 307 -31.56 15.46 -29.05
C PRO A 307 -30.08 15.14 -28.83
N GLY A 308 -29.63 15.21 -27.57
CA GLY A 308 -28.23 15.01 -27.20
C GLY A 308 -27.36 16.26 -27.31
N ALA A 309 -27.87 17.40 -27.80
CA ALA A 309 -27.08 18.61 -27.98
C ALA A 309 -26.53 19.23 -26.68
N ILE A 310 -27.15 18.94 -25.54
CA ILE A 310 -26.75 19.40 -24.20
C ILE A 310 -27.17 18.37 -23.15
N MET A 311 -26.56 18.44 -21.97
CA MET A 311 -26.91 17.60 -20.81
C MET A 311 -28.41 17.63 -20.47
N ALA A 312 -29.08 18.79 -20.62
CA ALA A 312 -30.51 18.93 -20.33
C ALA A 312 -31.44 18.19 -21.34
N ASN A 313 -30.97 17.95 -22.56
CA ASN A 313 -31.68 17.20 -23.60
C ASN A 313 -30.91 15.92 -23.98
N ALA A 314 -30.18 15.34 -23.03
CA ALA A 314 -29.39 14.13 -23.26
C ALA A 314 -30.27 12.95 -23.70
N ILE A 315 -29.76 12.17 -24.66
CA ILE A 315 -30.41 10.96 -25.17
C ILE A 315 -30.47 9.92 -24.04
N ASP A 316 -31.67 9.38 -23.78
CA ASP A 316 -31.89 8.47 -22.65
C ASP A 316 -31.49 7.03 -23.00
N PHE A 317 -30.43 6.55 -22.37
CA PHE A 317 -30.01 5.14 -22.39
C PHE A 317 -30.78 4.29 -21.38
N GLY A 318 -31.67 4.89 -20.59
CA GLY A 318 -32.57 4.21 -19.69
C GLY A 318 -31.99 3.97 -18.29
N SER A 319 -32.73 3.16 -17.52
CA SER A 319 -32.36 2.77 -16.15
C SER A 319 -31.95 1.30 -16.09
N PHE A 320 -30.82 1.02 -15.48
CA PHE A 320 -30.24 -0.31 -15.32
C PHE A 320 -30.45 -0.78 -13.88
N SER A 321 -31.33 -1.79 -13.70
CA SER A 321 -31.51 -2.53 -12.45
C SER A 321 -30.86 -3.93 -12.48
N SER A 322 -30.42 -4.38 -13.66
CA SER A 322 -29.66 -5.60 -13.91
C SER A 322 -28.61 -5.35 -15.01
N THR A 323 -27.72 -6.33 -15.24
CA THR A 323 -26.71 -6.26 -16.31
C THR A 323 -27.38 -6.08 -17.68
N GLY A 324 -26.87 -5.14 -18.49
CA GLY A 324 -27.45 -4.80 -19.78
C GLY A 324 -26.50 -4.01 -20.68
N MET A 325 -26.85 -3.91 -21.96
CA MET A 325 -26.08 -3.17 -22.96
C MET A 325 -27.03 -2.32 -23.81
N VAL A 326 -26.61 -1.09 -24.11
CA VAL A 326 -27.30 -0.18 -25.02
C VAL A 326 -26.27 0.50 -25.91
N LYS A 327 -26.68 0.84 -27.13
CA LYS A 327 -25.85 1.55 -28.09
C LYS A 327 -26.67 2.53 -28.90
N ASP A 328 -26.05 3.62 -29.31
CA ASP A 328 -26.64 4.59 -30.24
C ASP A 328 -25.59 5.07 -31.24
N SER A 329 -26.02 5.41 -32.44
CA SER A 329 -25.17 5.87 -33.54
C SER A 329 -25.66 7.20 -34.06
N LYS A 330 -24.82 8.23 -34.00
CA LYS A 330 -25.22 9.60 -34.36
C LYS A 330 -24.20 10.32 -35.24
N ASN A 331 -24.69 11.17 -36.13
CA ASN A 331 -23.84 12.04 -36.93
C ASN A 331 -23.59 13.34 -36.18
N LEU A 332 -22.32 13.61 -35.87
CA LEU A 332 -21.93 14.80 -35.12
C LEU A 332 -21.95 16.06 -36.00
N ASN A 333 -22.25 15.97 -37.29
CA ASN A 333 -22.44 17.15 -38.16
C ASN A 333 -23.91 17.59 -38.27
N GLU A 334 -24.81 17.09 -37.43
CA GLU A 334 -26.20 17.58 -37.41
C GLU A 334 -26.28 19.03 -36.92
N ASP A 335 -27.12 19.84 -37.56
CA ASP A 335 -27.38 21.22 -37.15
C ASP A 335 -27.88 21.26 -35.70
N CYS A 336 -27.47 22.30 -34.97
CA CYS A 336 -27.89 22.57 -33.59
C CYS A 336 -27.41 21.58 -32.50
N LEU A 337 -26.35 20.81 -32.72
CA LEU A 337 -25.56 20.18 -31.64
C LEU A 337 -24.66 21.23 -30.94
N GLY A 338 -24.23 20.98 -29.70
CA GLY A 338 -23.34 21.87 -28.93
C GLY A 338 -21.90 21.36 -28.92
N ASP A 339 -20.93 22.16 -28.49
CA ASP A 339 -19.47 21.88 -28.40
C ASP A 339 -18.97 22.04 -26.94
N ASP A 340 -19.72 21.47 -26.02
CA ASP A 340 -19.60 21.69 -24.58
C ASP A 340 -18.42 20.96 -23.92
N PHE A 341 -17.69 20.05 -24.57
CA PHE A 341 -16.57 19.26 -24.03
C PHE A 341 -15.49 18.97 -25.06
N GLY A 342 -14.23 18.93 -24.61
CA GLY A 342 -13.12 18.43 -25.44
C GLY A 342 -12.66 19.39 -26.54
N SER A 343 -12.66 18.92 -27.79
CA SER A 343 -12.30 19.72 -28.97
C SER A 343 -13.50 20.59 -29.39
N PRO A 344 -13.33 21.55 -30.31
CA PRO A 344 -14.44 22.40 -30.75
C PRO A 344 -15.49 21.67 -31.61
N ALA A 345 -15.44 20.33 -31.72
CA ALA A 345 -16.40 19.56 -32.49
C ALA A 345 -17.70 19.37 -31.69
N ASN A 346 -18.78 19.04 -32.39
CA ASN A 346 -20.06 18.83 -31.75
C ASN A 346 -20.01 17.61 -30.80
N ASP A 347 -20.70 17.73 -29.68
CA ASP A 347 -20.90 16.71 -28.66
C ASP A 347 -22.25 16.05 -28.76
N ILE A 348 -22.31 14.83 -28.24
CA ILE A 348 -23.56 14.13 -27.99
C ILE A 348 -23.59 13.63 -26.55
N TYR A 349 -24.60 14.12 -25.83
CA TYR A 349 -24.90 13.73 -24.47
C TYR A 349 -25.85 12.55 -24.44
N TYR A 350 -25.45 11.51 -23.71
CA TYR A 350 -26.30 10.41 -23.28
C TYR A 350 -26.48 10.46 -21.77
N LYS A 351 -27.65 10.03 -21.27
CA LYS A 351 -27.92 9.88 -19.83
C LYS A 351 -28.32 8.45 -19.52
N PHE A 352 -27.85 7.93 -18.40
CA PHE A 352 -28.29 6.63 -17.89
C PHE A 352 -28.43 6.67 -16.36
N ARG A 353 -29.25 5.79 -15.81
CA ARG A 353 -29.43 5.65 -14.36
C ARG A 353 -29.07 4.26 -13.89
N LEU A 354 -28.19 4.18 -12.91
CA LEU A 354 -27.94 2.96 -12.14
C LEU A 354 -28.90 2.91 -10.96
N VAL A 355 -29.77 1.89 -10.93
CA VAL A 355 -30.65 1.63 -9.79
C VAL A 355 -29.84 0.98 -8.65
N ASN A 356 -28.89 0.12 -9.01
CA ASN A 356 -27.95 -0.54 -8.10
C ASN A 356 -26.51 -0.16 -8.46
N PRO A 357 -25.56 -0.12 -7.50
CA PRO A 357 -24.14 0.01 -7.82
C PRO A 357 -23.71 -1.07 -8.83
N GLY A 358 -22.82 -0.72 -9.74
CA GLY A 358 -22.38 -1.63 -10.79
C GLY A 358 -21.16 -1.12 -11.52
N ARG A 359 -20.52 -2.02 -12.27
CA ARG A 359 -19.41 -1.67 -13.14
C ARG A 359 -19.94 -1.20 -14.49
N VAL A 360 -19.48 -0.04 -14.93
CA VAL A 360 -19.85 0.54 -16.22
C VAL A 360 -18.67 0.49 -17.17
N LYS A 361 -18.93 0.05 -18.40
CA LYS A 361 -18.00 0.09 -19.53
C LYS A 361 -18.61 0.95 -20.64
N VAL A 362 -17.92 2.03 -21.01
CA VAL A 362 -18.32 2.91 -22.11
C VAL A 362 -17.27 2.85 -23.19
N ARG A 363 -17.66 2.54 -24.43
CA ARG A 363 -16.74 2.48 -25.57
C ARG A 363 -17.37 3.02 -26.84
N HIS A 364 -16.57 3.60 -27.73
CA HIS A 364 -17.01 3.77 -29.11
C HIS A 364 -16.89 2.44 -29.88
N SER A 365 -17.48 2.33 -31.06
CA SER A 365 -17.13 1.26 -32.00
C SER A 365 -15.83 1.61 -32.73
N ALA A 366 -15.10 0.59 -33.22
CA ALA A 366 -13.81 0.79 -33.89
C ALA A 366 -13.94 1.84 -35.02
N SER A 367 -13.33 3.00 -34.80
CA SER A 367 -13.37 4.16 -35.68
C SER A 367 -11.95 4.38 -36.21
N MET A 368 -11.82 4.60 -37.52
CA MET A 368 -10.56 5.00 -38.17
C MET A 368 -10.17 6.47 -37.92
N TYR A 369 -10.93 7.16 -37.06
CA TYR A 369 -10.76 8.56 -36.70
C TYR A 369 -10.75 8.72 -35.18
N GLU A 370 -9.99 9.70 -34.70
CA GLU A 370 -9.90 10.05 -33.27
C GLU A 370 -11.28 10.36 -32.69
N SER A 371 -11.55 9.80 -31.51
CA SER A 371 -12.80 10.03 -30.79
C SER A 371 -12.54 10.04 -29.29
N TYR A 372 -13.41 10.70 -28.55
CA TYR A 372 -13.21 11.03 -27.16
C TYR A 372 -14.48 10.72 -26.35
N ILE A 373 -14.30 10.14 -25.17
CA ILE A 373 -15.40 9.80 -24.25
C ILE A 373 -15.16 10.51 -22.92
N TRP A 374 -16.19 11.14 -22.38
CA TRP A 374 -16.23 11.58 -20.99
C TRP A 374 -17.39 10.92 -20.26
N LEU A 375 -17.13 10.54 -19.01
CA LEU A 375 -18.13 10.03 -18.08
C LEU A 375 -18.33 11.06 -16.97
N LEU A 376 -19.57 11.51 -16.76
CA LEU A 376 -19.93 12.56 -15.82
C LEU A 376 -20.87 12.02 -14.73
N ASN A 377 -20.84 12.64 -13.53
CA ASN A 377 -21.85 12.42 -12.50
C ASN A 377 -23.14 13.22 -12.78
N GLY A 378 -24.16 13.06 -11.92
CA GLY A 378 -25.44 13.76 -12.05
C GLY A 378 -25.37 15.29 -11.96
N GLY A 379 -24.28 15.85 -11.43
CA GLY A 379 -24.00 17.29 -11.36
C GLY A 379 -23.09 17.80 -12.49
N GLY A 380 -22.73 16.96 -13.46
CA GLY A 380 -21.86 17.33 -14.59
C GLY A 380 -20.35 17.29 -14.30
N THR A 381 -19.91 16.83 -13.13
CA THR A 381 -18.48 16.67 -12.81
C THR A 381 -17.91 15.45 -13.53
N ILE A 382 -16.72 15.59 -14.10
CA ILE A 382 -16.00 14.50 -14.78
C ILE A 382 -15.57 13.43 -13.78
N LEU A 383 -16.00 12.20 -14.03
CA LEU A 383 -15.59 11.00 -13.31
C LEU A 383 -14.48 10.24 -14.03
N GLY A 384 -14.39 10.37 -15.36
CA GLY A 384 -13.35 9.74 -16.16
C GLY A 384 -13.41 10.23 -17.60
N SER A 385 -12.30 10.10 -18.31
CA SER A 385 -12.23 10.35 -19.74
C SER A 385 -11.37 9.28 -20.41
N ALA A 386 -11.63 9.02 -21.69
CA ALA A 386 -10.79 8.18 -22.53
C ALA A 386 -10.61 8.88 -23.87
N THR A 387 -9.35 9.04 -24.27
CA THR A 387 -8.96 9.57 -25.57
C THR A 387 -8.50 8.42 -26.46
N TRP A 388 -8.20 8.73 -27.72
CA TRP A 388 -7.64 7.76 -28.65
C TRP A 388 -6.28 7.25 -28.15
N GLU A 389 -6.17 5.94 -27.96
CA GLU A 389 -4.89 5.24 -27.80
C GLU A 389 -4.70 4.26 -28.97
N PRO A 390 -3.48 4.05 -29.50
CA PRO A 390 -3.21 3.05 -30.53
C PRO A 390 -2.96 1.66 -29.91
N PRO A 391 -3.78 0.62 -30.19
CA PRO A 391 -3.47 -0.73 -29.72
C PRO A 391 -3.42 -1.76 -30.86
N SER A 392 -2.57 -2.75 -30.69
CA SER A 392 -2.15 -3.78 -31.64
C SER A 392 -3.24 -4.66 -32.27
N ASN A 393 -4.52 -4.55 -31.89
CA ASN A 393 -5.57 -5.49 -32.29
C ASN A 393 -6.96 -4.86 -32.62
N GLY A 394 -7.02 -3.58 -33.01
CA GLY A 394 -8.24 -2.95 -33.55
C GLY A 394 -9.25 -2.48 -32.49
N TRP A 395 -9.18 -1.21 -32.07
CA TRP A 395 -10.06 -0.65 -31.02
C TRP A 395 -10.31 0.86 -31.09
N SER A 396 -11.27 1.26 -30.26
CA SER A 396 -11.88 2.54 -29.90
C SER A 396 -11.54 2.95 -28.44
N PRO A 397 -11.75 4.19 -28.00
CA PRO A 397 -11.64 4.58 -26.58
C PRO A 397 -12.57 3.76 -25.66
N LEU A 398 -12.11 3.44 -24.44
CA LEU A 398 -12.83 2.67 -23.41
C LEU A 398 -12.66 3.29 -22.02
N ILE A 399 -13.77 3.50 -21.30
CA ILE A 399 -13.80 3.81 -19.87
C ILE A 399 -14.40 2.61 -19.13
N GLU A 400 -13.73 2.09 -18.10
CA GLU A 400 -14.25 1.08 -17.17
C GLU A 400 -14.22 1.62 -15.73
N LYS A 401 -15.38 1.70 -15.05
CA LYS A 401 -15.47 2.27 -13.70
C LYS A 401 -16.58 1.65 -12.87
N ASP A 402 -16.29 1.39 -11.58
CA ASP A 402 -17.29 1.00 -10.58
C ASP A 402 -18.02 2.25 -10.07
N LEU A 403 -19.34 2.28 -10.22
CA LEU A 403 -20.20 3.42 -9.87
C LEU A 403 -21.26 3.01 -8.86
N ALA A 404 -21.63 3.94 -7.98
CA ALA A 404 -22.76 3.79 -7.06
C ALA A 404 -24.11 3.90 -7.79
N ALA A 405 -25.22 3.66 -7.09
CA ALA A 405 -26.54 3.98 -7.62
C ALA A 405 -26.67 5.50 -7.82
N GLY A 406 -27.17 5.92 -8.98
CA GLY A 406 -27.22 7.33 -9.36
C GLY A 406 -27.50 7.56 -10.84
N THR A 407 -27.62 8.83 -11.23
CA THR A 407 -27.73 9.25 -12.63
C THR A 407 -26.38 9.72 -13.12
N TYR A 408 -26.00 9.29 -14.32
CA TYR A 408 -24.71 9.56 -14.94
C TYR A 408 -24.90 9.95 -16.40
N TYR A 409 -23.91 10.65 -16.95
CA TYR A 409 -23.94 11.11 -18.34
C TYR A 409 -22.67 10.68 -19.07
N ILE A 410 -22.82 10.42 -20.37
CA ILE A 410 -21.72 10.14 -21.28
C ILE A 410 -21.70 11.27 -22.29
N VAL A 411 -20.52 11.83 -22.53
CA VAL A 411 -20.30 12.76 -23.64
C VAL A 411 -19.41 12.06 -24.65
N SER A 412 -19.88 12.01 -25.89
CA SER A 412 -19.17 11.43 -27.02
C SER A 412 -18.84 12.50 -28.03
N GLU A 413 -17.57 12.60 -28.39
CA GLU A 413 -17.04 13.57 -29.35
C GLU A 413 -16.07 12.90 -30.34
N ARG A 414 -15.73 13.62 -31.40
CA ARG A 414 -14.81 13.21 -32.46
C ARG A 414 -13.95 14.38 -32.91
N SER A 415 -12.81 14.09 -33.57
CA SER A 415 -11.99 15.14 -34.19
C SER A 415 -12.80 15.98 -35.21
N GLN A 416 -12.53 17.28 -35.23
CA GLN A 416 -13.04 18.25 -36.20
C GLN A 416 -13.00 17.75 -37.66
N GLY A 417 -14.07 18.01 -38.43
CA GLY A 417 -14.13 17.77 -39.88
C GLY A 417 -14.55 16.36 -40.32
N VAL A 418 -14.93 15.47 -39.40
CA VAL A 418 -15.33 14.09 -39.74
C VAL A 418 -16.86 13.94 -39.79
N SER A 419 -17.39 13.54 -40.96
CA SER A 419 -18.84 13.49 -41.23
C SER A 419 -19.53 12.13 -41.05
N GLN A 420 -18.78 11.10 -40.65
CA GLN A 420 -19.33 9.75 -40.46
C GLN A 420 -20.01 9.62 -39.08
N PRO A 421 -21.05 8.79 -38.93
CA PRO A 421 -21.65 8.51 -37.63
C PRO A 421 -20.64 7.94 -36.63
N LEU A 422 -20.83 8.25 -35.35
CA LEU A 422 -20.10 7.67 -34.21
C LEU A 422 -21.06 6.79 -33.40
N GLU A 423 -20.71 5.51 -33.21
CA GLU A 423 -21.49 4.59 -32.37
C GLU A 423 -20.92 4.57 -30.95
N THR A 424 -21.75 4.94 -29.97
CA THR A 424 -21.44 4.90 -28.54
C THR A 424 -22.12 3.70 -27.91
N ASN A 425 -21.33 2.84 -27.27
CA ASN A 425 -21.80 1.64 -26.58
C ASN A 425 -21.63 1.82 -25.07
N LEU A 426 -22.72 1.60 -24.33
CA LEU A 426 -22.74 1.48 -22.89
C LEU A 426 -23.04 0.02 -22.52
N GLU A 427 -22.12 -0.62 -21.82
CA GLU A 427 -22.30 -1.91 -21.17
C GLU A 427 -22.28 -1.70 -19.66
N VAL A 428 -23.38 -2.06 -18.99
CA VAL A 428 -23.49 -2.02 -17.53
C VAL A 428 -23.47 -3.44 -17.02
N LEU A 429 -22.44 -3.76 -16.24
CA LEU A 429 -22.29 -5.01 -15.52
C LEU A 429 -22.73 -4.79 -14.07
N ILE A 430 -24.01 -5.01 -13.80
CA ILE A 430 -24.52 -5.13 -12.44
C ILE A 430 -24.28 -6.59 -12.02
N ASN A 431 -23.03 -6.90 -11.70
CA ASN A 431 -22.75 -8.05 -10.85
C ASN A 431 -23.21 -7.64 -9.45
N ASP A 432 -24.35 -8.14 -9.00
CA ASP A 432 -24.69 -8.09 -7.59
C ASP A 432 -24.08 -9.33 -6.92
N PRO A 433 -22.86 -9.27 -6.34
CA PRO A 433 -22.32 -10.35 -5.54
C PRO A 433 -23.12 -10.52 -4.25
N CYS A 434 -24.12 -9.70 -3.96
CA CYS A 434 -24.92 -9.77 -2.75
C CYS A 434 -26.21 -10.56 -2.99
N LEU A 435 -26.08 -11.74 -3.61
CA LEU A 435 -27.16 -12.70 -3.73
C LEU A 435 -27.75 -13.04 -2.35
N PRO A 436 -29.07 -13.23 -2.22
CA PRO A 436 -29.66 -13.82 -1.04
C PRO A 436 -28.95 -15.14 -0.71
N LEU A 437 -28.60 -15.34 0.55
CA LEU A 437 -27.89 -16.55 0.95
C LEU A 437 -28.75 -17.81 0.72
N ALA A 438 -30.06 -17.72 0.99
CA ALA A 438 -31.08 -18.72 0.66
C ALA A 438 -30.64 -20.17 0.97
N ALA A 439 -30.07 -20.37 2.16
CA ALA A 439 -29.52 -21.64 2.57
C ALA A 439 -30.63 -22.69 2.81
N ALA A 440 -30.43 -23.90 2.29
CA ALA A 440 -31.33 -25.03 2.43
C ALA A 440 -30.51 -26.27 2.81
N PHE A 441 -30.15 -26.35 4.09
CA PHE A 441 -29.34 -27.45 4.62
C PHE A 441 -30.11 -28.78 4.64
N SER A 442 -29.38 -29.87 4.42
CA SER A 442 -29.96 -31.20 4.39
C SER A 442 -30.40 -31.66 5.79
N GLN A 443 -31.71 -31.88 5.97
CA GLN A 443 -32.31 -32.28 7.25
C GLN A 443 -32.09 -33.76 7.59
N ASN A 444 -31.74 -34.59 6.60
CA ASN A 444 -31.46 -36.01 6.77
C ASN A 444 -29.99 -36.32 7.11
N GLN A 445 -29.21 -35.29 7.46
CA GLN A 445 -27.79 -35.42 7.82
C GLN A 445 -27.51 -34.67 9.11
N ASN A 446 -26.68 -35.26 9.99
CA ASN A 446 -26.16 -34.55 11.16
C ASN A 446 -25.27 -33.40 10.68
N HIS A 447 -25.48 -32.18 11.19
CA HIS A 447 -24.70 -31.03 10.74
C HIS A 447 -24.56 -29.93 11.80
N ILE A 448 -23.50 -29.13 11.64
CA ILE A 448 -23.27 -27.89 12.39
C ILE A 448 -23.20 -26.74 11.39
N VAL A 449 -24.03 -25.71 11.59
CA VAL A 449 -24.01 -24.48 10.79
C VAL A 449 -23.29 -23.38 11.56
N THR A 450 -22.34 -22.73 10.90
CA THR A 450 -21.67 -21.53 11.39
C THR A 450 -22.07 -20.34 10.53
N TRP A 451 -22.71 -19.36 11.16
CA TRP A 451 -23.07 -18.08 10.53
C TRP A 451 -22.08 -17.01 10.98
N ARG A 452 -21.63 -16.18 10.05
CA ARG A 452 -20.72 -15.06 10.33
C ARG A 452 -21.31 -13.77 9.75
N PRO A 453 -22.01 -12.97 10.57
CA PRO A 453 -22.50 -11.65 10.17
C PRO A 453 -21.34 -10.73 9.84
N ARG A 454 -21.48 -9.97 8.76
CA ARG A 454 -20.54 -8.93 8.30
C ARG A 454 -21.06 -7.52 8.55
N THR A 455 -22.33 -7.42 8.91
CA THR A 455 -23.01 -6.19 9.32
C THR A 455 -23.75 -6.43 10.64
N PRO A 456 -24.09 -5.38 11.40
CA PRO A 456 -24.92 -5.52 12.59
C PRO A 456 -26.24 -6.26 12.30
N MET A 457 -26.55 -7.28 13.10
CA MET A 457 -27.80 -8.05 13.03
C MET A 457 -28.29 -8.31 14.46
N GLY A 458 -29.57 -8.06 14.72
CA GLY A 458 -30.17 -8.11 16.05
C GLY A 458 -30.77 -9.46 16.44
N ASN A 459 -31.07 -10.34 15.47
CA ASN A 459 -31.57 -11.70 15.74
C ASN A 459 -31.41 -12.64 14.53
N ILE A 460 -31.57 -13.94 14.77
CA ILE A 460 -31.39 -15.01 13.77
C ILE A 460 -32.41 -14.95 12.63
N ALA A 461 -33.62 -14.39 12.85
CA ALA A 461 -34.63 -14.30 11.78
C ALA A 461 -34.17 -13.42 10.61
N GLN A 462 -33.20 -12.53 10.83
CA GLN A 462 -32.58 -11.71 9.79
C GLN A 462 -31.66 -12.51 8.86
N PHE A 463 -31.24 -13.72 9.24
CA PHE A 463 -30.26 -14.50 8.49
C PHE A 463 -30.84 -15.12 7.23
N GLU A 464 -32.11 -15.52 7.27
CA GLU A 464 -32.81 -16.17 6.16
C GLU A 464 -32.90 -15.27 4.91
N TYR A 465 -33.00 -13.96 5.13
CA TYR A 465 -33.10 -12.95 4.08
C TYR A 465 -31.79 -12.18 3.85
N ALA A 466 -30.72 -12.52 4.58
CA ALA A 466 -29.45 -11.83 4.44
C ALA A 466 -28.77 -12.22 3.13
N SER A 467 -28.18 -11.22 2.47
CA SER A 467 -27.31 -11.45 1.32
C SER A 467 -25.94 -11.94 1.77
N ILE A 468 -25.20 -12.59 0.85
CA ILE A 468 -23.86 -13.11 1.12
C ILE A 468 -22.83 -12.02 1.47
N CYS A 469 -23.11 -10.76 1.14
CA CYS A 469 -22.33 -9.59 1.57
C CYS A 469 -22.54 -9.23 3.04
N LYS A 470 -23.73 -9.52 3.59
CA LYS A 470 -24.09 -9.23 4.98
C LYS A 470 -23.88 -10.44 5.89
N LEU A 471 -23.92 -11.64 5.34
CA LEU A 471 -23.85 -12.89 6.09
C LEU A 471 -23.19 -13.99 5.27
N SER A 472 -22.12 -14.56 5.80
CA SER A 472 -21.55 -15.79 5.25
C SER A 472 -21.94 -17.00 6.10
N ALA A 473 -22.21 -18.15 5.46
CA ALA A 473 -22.51 -19.40 6.13
C ALA A 473 -21.58 -20.53 5.69
N SER A 474 -21.24 -21.38 6.65
CA SER A 474 -20.55 -22.66 6.42
C SER A 474 -21.30 -23.75 7.16
N VAL A 475 -21.49 -24.91 6.53
CA VAL A 475 -22.10 -26.08 7.14
C VAL A 475 -21.14 -27.26 7.06
N ARG A 476 -20.96 -27.95 8.19
CA ARG A 476 -20.18 -29.17 8.28
C ARG A 476 -21.13 -30.32 8.55
N TYR A 477 -21.14 -31.29 7.65
CA TYR A 477 -21.96 -32.50 7.76
C TYR A 477 -21.16 -33.62 8.43
N PHE A 478 -21.83 -34.49 9.16
CA PHE A 478 -21.25 -35.58 9.94
C PHE A 478 -21.98 -36.90 9.70
N ASP A 479 -21.28 -38.02 9.87
CA ASP A 479 -21.89 -39.34 9.90
C ASP A 479 -22.50 -39.66 11.28
N GLY A 480 -22.99 -40.89 11.45
CA GLY A 480 -23.57 -41.37 12.71
C GLY A 480 -22.57 -41.54 13.87
N LEU A 481 -21.26 -41.50 13.59
CA LEU A 481 -20.19 -41.56 14.59
C LEU A 481 -19.63 -40.17 14.93
N GLY A 482 -20.19 -39.10 14.35
CA GLY A 482 -19.69 -37.73 14.52
C GLY A 482 -18.43 -37.42 13.71
N ARG A 483 -18.07 -38.26 12.73
CA ARG A 483 -16.94 -37.97 11.82
C ARG A 483 -17.41 -37.02 10.70
N PRO A 484 -16.66 -35.95 10.39
CA PRO A 484 -16.97 -35.02 9.31
C PRO A 484 -17.05 -35.70 7.94
N LEU A 485 -18.13 -35.51 7.19
CA LEU A 485 -18.26 -36.06 5.83
C LEU A 485 -17.91 -35.04 4.74
N GLN A 486 -18.33 -33.79 4.92
CA GLN A 486 -17.94 -32.68 4.06
C GLN A 486 -18.16 -31.34 4.76
N THR A 487 -17.39 -30.34 4.36
CA THR A 487 -17.62 -28.93 4.72
C THR A 487 -18.07 -28.18 3.47
N VAL A 488 -19.16 -27.43 3.58
CA VAL A 488 -19.74 -26.64 2.49
C VAL A 488 -19.76 -25.17 2.89
N GLN A 489 -18.99 -24.35 2.18
CA GLN A 489 -19.14 -22.90 2.23
C GLN A 489 -20.26 -22.50 1.26
N VAL A 490 -21.35 -21.98 1.82
CA VAL A 490 -22.55 -21.65 1.04
C VAL A 490 -22.24 -20.45 0.17
N LYS A 491 -22.42 -20.58 -1.16
CA LYS A 491 -22.15 -19.50 -2.13
C LYS A 491 -20.74 -18.90 -1.97
N GLY A 492 -19.75 -19.73 -1.65
CA GLY A 492 -18.38 -19.30 -1.37
C GLY A 492 -17.54 -18.92 -2.60
N SER A 493 -18.06 -19.10 -3.83
CA SER A 493 -17.35 -18.67 -5.04
C SER A 493 -17.26 -17.13 -5.14
N GLY A 494 -16.29 -16.62 -5.91
CA GLY A 494 -16.05 -15.16 -6.02
C GLY A 494 -17.23 -14.36 -6.58
N ASP A 495 -18.10 -15.00 -7.36
CA ASP A 495 -19.35 -14.44 -7.89
C ASP A 495 -20.59 -14.80 -7.05
N GLY A 496 -20.42 -15.57 -5.96
CA GLY A 496 -21.51 -16.04 -5.10
C GLY A 496 -22.41 -17.12 -5.72
N SER A 497 -22.11 -17.61 -6.92
CA SER A 497 -23.02 -18.50 -7.65
C SER A 497 -22.92 -19.97 -7.24
N LYS A 498 -21.83 -20.40 -6.59
CA LYS A 498 -21.53 -21.82 -6.28
C LYS A 498 -21.12 -22.04 -4.83
N ASP A 499 -21.46 -23.20 -4.29
CA ASP A 499 -20.91 -23.67 -3.02
C ASP A 499 -19.45 -24.12 -3.20
N ILE A 500 -18.60 -23.88 -2.21
CA ILE A 500 -17.25 -24.48 -2.15
C ILE A 500 -17.28 -25.64 -1.17
N VAL A 501 -16.96 -26.84 -1.67
CA VAL A 501 -17.12 -28.11 -0.95
C VAL A 501 -15.77 -28.77 -0.74
N VAL A 502 -15.51 -29.21 0.50
CA VAL A 502 -14.37 -30.06 0.86
C VAL A 502 -14.91 -31.37 1.41
N PRO A 503 -14.84 -32.49 0.67
CA PRO A 503 -15.24 -33.79 1.16
C PRO A 503 -14.14 -34.45 2.00
N ASN A 504 -14.56 -35.34 2.90
CA ASN A 504 -13.68 -36.15 3.74
C ASN A 504 -14.00 -37.64 3.51
N GLU A 505 -12.95 -38.46 3.35
CA GLU A 505 -13.07 -39.91 3.21
C GLU A 505 -12.29 -40.60 4.32
N TYR A 506 -12.84 -41.70 4.87
CA TYR A 506 -12.20 -42.48 5.91
C TYR A 506 -11.95 -43.91 5.43
N ASP A 507 -10.79 -44.45 5.83
CA ASP A 507 -10.48 -45.86 5.62
C ASP A 507 -11.27 -46.78 6.60
N ALA A 508 -11.08 -48.10 6.46
CA ALA A 508 -11.72 -49.10 7.30
C ALA A 508 -11.38 -48.97 8.81
N TYR A 509 -10.33 -48.22 9.15
CA TYR A 509 -9.90 -47.95 10.53
C TYR A 509 -10.36 -46.58 11.02
N SER A 510 -11.29 -45.92 10.31
CA SER A 510 -11.81 -44.58 10.64
C SER A 510 -10.78 -43.45 10.57
N ARG A 511 -9.72 -43.60 9.76
CA ARG A 511 -8.68 -42.58 9.58
C ARG A 511 -8.89 -41.84 8.27
N GLU A 512 -8.66 -40.53 8.27
CA GLU A 512 -8.70 -39.72 7.05
C GLU A 512 -7.41 -39.93 6.25
N ALA A 513 -7.37 -41.00 5.43
CA ALA A 513 -6.20 -41.35 4.63
C ALA A 513 -6.05 -40.47 3.38
N LYS A 514 -7.12 -39.79 2.95
CA LYS A 514 -7.10 -38.87 1.81
C LYS A 514 -7.67 -37.52 2.20
N LYS A 515 -6.91 -36.47 1.88
CA LYS A 515 -7.35 -35.07 1.98
C LYS A 515 -7.57 -34.49 0.61
N TYR A 516 -8.82 -34.22 0.28
CA TYR A 516 -9.22 -33.71 -1.03
C TYR A 516 -9.05 -32.20 -1.15
N LEU A 517 -8.78 -31.74 -2.36
CA LEU A 517 -8.86 -30.32 -2.72
C LEU A 517 -10.33 -29.85 -2.68
N PRO A 518 -10.58 -28.57 -2.35
CA PRO A 518 -11.91 -27.98 -2.45
C PRO A 518 -12.38 -27.93 -3.92
N TYR A 519 -13.68 -28.07 -4.16
CA TYR A 519 -14.26 -27.87 -5.49
C TYR A 519 -15.50 -26.98 -5.46
N ALA A 520 -15.80 -26.33 -6.58
CA ALA A 520 -17.02 -25.53 -6.73
C ALA A 520 -18.16 -26.42 -7.22
N SER A 521 -19.22 -26.53 -6.42
CA SER A 521 -20.41 -27.33 -6.73
C SER A 521 -21.43 -26.54 -7.58
N GLY A 522 -22.17 -27.24 -8.43
CA GLY A 522 -23.30 -26.65 -9.18
C GLY A 522 -24.51 -26.28 -8.31
N SER A 523 -24.71 -26.97 -7.17
CA SER A 523 -25.66 -26.55 -6.13
C SER A 523 -25.02 -25.50 -5.22
N ASN A 524 -25.82 -24.50 -4.79
CA ASN A 524 -25.35 -23.26 -4.15
C ASN A 524 -26.17 -22.84 -2.91
N ASN A 525 -26.72 -23.81 -2.18
CA ASN A 525 -27.61 -23.60 -1.05
C ASN A 525 -27.13 -24.27 0.24
N GLY A 526 -25.91 -24.79 0.27
CA GLY A 526 -25.36 -25.46 1.45
C GLY A 526 -25.87 -26.88 1.69
N SER A 527 -26.73 -27.44 0.84
CA SER A 527 -27.16 -28.85 0.96
C SER A 527 -25.99 -29.83 0.90
N TYR A 528 -26.12 -31.00 1.54
CA TYR A 528 -25.16 -32.09 1.44
C TYR A 528 -25.02 -32.56 -0.01
N LYS A 529 -23.78 -32.72 -0.50
CA LYS A 529 -23.52 -33.22 -1.86
C LYS A 529 -23.24 -34.74 -1.81
N PRO A 530 -24.21 -35.61 -2.15
CA PRO A 530 -24.03 -37.07 -2.04
C PRO A 530 -23.03 -37.63 -3.06
N ASP A 531 -22.79 -36.91 -4.15
CA ASP A 531 -21.87 -37.25 -5.24
C ASP A 531 -20.46 -36.67 -5.04
N ALA A 532 -20.17 -36.03 -3.90
CA ALA A 532 -18.91 -35.30 -3.68
C ALA A 532 -17.65 -36.15 -3.92
N LEU A 533 -17.72 -37.45 -3.61
CA LEU A 533 -16.65 -38.44 -3.80
C LEU A 533 -16.95 -39.45 -4.93
N GLN A 534 -18.07 -39.31 -5.66
CA GLN A 534 -18.42 -40.21 -6.75
C GLN A 534 -17.50 -40.01 -7.95
N ALA A 535 -17.00 -41.11 -8.53
CA ALA A 535 -16.14 -41.06 -9.71
C ALA A 535 -16.86 -40.40 -10.91
N GLY A 536 -16.20 -39.43 -11.54
CA GLY A 536 -16.75 -38.64 -12.65
C GLY A 536 -17.68 -37.50 -12.23
N ALA A 537 -17.96 -37.35 -10.92
CA ALA A 537 -18.74 -36.28 -10.34
C ALA A 537 -17.99 -35.63 -9.16
N GLY A 538 -18.63 -34.65 -8.50
CA GLY A 538 -18.06 -33.97 -7.34
C GLY A 538 -16.63 -33.46 -7.58
N VAL A 539 -15.73 -33.75 -6.63
CA VAL A 539 -14.32 -33.34 -6.70
C VAL A 539 -13.59 -33.94 -7.91
N SER A 540 -13.88 -35.20 -8.26
CA SER A 540 -13.22 -35.88 -9.37
C SER A 540 -13.67 -35.35 -10.72
N GLY A 541 -14.97 -35.06 -10.88
CA GLY A 541 -15.52 -34.45 -12.09
C GLY A 541 -15.07 -32.99 -12.26
N PHE A 542 -14.86 -32.26 -11.16
CA PHE A 542 -14.35 -30.89 -11.22
C PHE A 542 -12.90 -30.82 -11.70
N TYR A 543 -12.00 -31.60 -11.11
CA TYR A 543 -10.56 -31.57 -11.46
C TYR A 543 -10.19 -32.44 -12.66
N ASN A 544 -11.03 -33.41 -13.02
CA ASN A 544 -10.79 -34.33 -14.13
C ASN A 544 -12.08 -34.66 -14.90
N PRO A 545 -12.71 -33.68 -15.56
CA PRO A 545 -13.92 -33.90 -16.33
C PRO A 545 -13.70 -34.92 -17.48
N SER A 546 -14.75 -35.70 -17.76
CA SER A 546 -14.73 -36.73 -18.81
C SER A 546 -14.51 -36.12 -20.19
N GLY A 547 -13.65 -36.76 -21.00
CA GLY A 547 -13.40 -36.33 -22.38
C GLY A 547 -12.43 -35.16 -22.55
N GLY A 548 -11.95 -34.55 -21.46
CA GLY A 548 -10.91 -33.53 -21.52
C GLY A 548 -9.53 -34.13 -21.84
N THR A 549 -8.77 -33.50 -22.71
CA THR A 549 -7.35 -33.87 -23.00
C THR A 549 -6.36 -32.78 -22.62
N ASN A 550 -6.83 -31.55 -22.38
CA ASN A 550 -5.96 -30.43 -22.07
C ASN A 550 -5.36 -30.56 -20.66
N PRO A 551 -4.07 -30.21 -20.45
CA PRO A 551 -3.42 -30.22 -19.14
C PRO A 551 -4.06 -29.27 -18.12
N GLU A 552 -4.78 -28.25 -18.59
CA GLU A 552 -5.46 -27.26 -17.77
C GLU A 552 -6.94 -27.15 -18.17
N LEU A 553 -7.79 -26.89 -17.19
CA LEU A 553 -9.20 -26.58 -17.34
C LEU A 553 -9.39 -25.07 -17.57
N PRO A 554 -10.55 -24.64 -18.11
CA PRO A 554 -10.88 -23.21 -18.20
C PRO A 554 -10.69 -22.49 -16.87
N GLY A 555 -10.04 -21.33 -16.89
CA GLY A 555 -9.70 -20.57 -15.68
C GLY A 555 -8.36 -20.95 -15.03
N GLY A 556 -7.52 -21.75 -15.70
CA GLY A 556 -6.15 -22.04 -15.27
C GLY A 556 -6.06 -23.09 -14.16
N VAL A 557 -7.12 -23.88 -13.94
CA VAL A 557 -7.10 -24.97 -12.94
C VAL A 557 -6.38 -26.19 -13.53
N PRO A 558 -5.30 -26.70 -12.92
CA PRO A 558 -4.62 -27.89 -13.42
C PRO A 558 -5.54 -29.10 -13.44
N ARG A 559 -5.54 -29.83 -14.57
CA ARG A 559 -6.29 -31.07 -14.69
C ARG A 559 -5.53 -32.19 -13.96
N THR A 560 -6.18 -32.83 -12.99
CA THR A 560 -5.57 -33.94 -12.24
C THR A 560 -6.59 -35.00 -11.86
N PRO A 561 -6.34 -36.30 -12.16
CA PRO A 561 -7.15 -37.39 -11.64
C PRO A 561 -6.93 -37.65 -10.15
N ALA A 562 -5.92 -37.04 -9.53
CA ALA A 562 -5.60 -37.16 -8.12
C ALA A 562 -5.69 -35.80 -7.40
N PRO A 563 -6.90 -35.23 -7.22
CA PRO A 563 -7.12 -33.97 -6.52
C PRO A 563 -7.08 -34.15 -4.99
N TYR A 564 -6.14 -34.97 -4.50
CA TYR A 564 -6.03 -35.30 -3.08
C TYR A 564 -4.59 -35.60 -2.67
N ALA A 565 -4.27 -35.34 -1.42
CA ALA A 565 -3.08 -35.85 -0.75
C ALA A 565 -3.42 -37.18 -0.08
N GLU A 566 -2.62 -38.22 -0.31
CA GLU A 566 -2.80 -39.54 0.29
C GLU A 566 -1.73 -39.83 1.35
N THR A 567 -2.15 -40.39 2.47
CA THR A 567 -1.31 -40.78 3.60
C THR A 567 -1.31 -42.29 3.74
N ARG A 568 -0.14 -42.92 3.66
CA ARG A 568 0.04 -44.34 4.01
C ARG A 568 0.43 -44.46 5.46
N PHE A 569 -0.34 -45.25 6.19
CA PHE A 569 -0.05 -45.64 7.56
C PHE A 569 0.55 -47.04 7.60
N GLU A 570 1.36 -47.33 8.62
CA GLU A 570 1.76 -48.71 8.91
C GLU A 570 0.55 -49.58 9.32
N ALA A 571 0.64 -50.88 9.07
CA ALA A 571 -0.36 -51.87 9.47
C ALA A 571 -0.24 -52.22 10.97
N SER A 572 -0.29 -51.20 11.83
CA SER A 572 -0.12 -51.30 13.28
C SER A 572 -1.13 -50.41 13.99
N PRO A 573 -1.59 -50.78 15.20
CA PRO A 573 -2.47 -49.95 16.02
C PRO A 573 -1.91 -48.55 16.34
N LEU A 574 -0.60 -48.35 16.19
CA LEU A 574 0.06 -47.07 16.45
C LEU A 574 -0.25 -45.99 15.39
N ASN A 575 -0.85 -46.35 14.25
CA ASN A 575 -1.27 -45.42 13.19
C ASN A 575 -0.18 -44.43 12.75
N ARG A 576 1.08 -44.89 12.67
CA ARG A 576 2.20 -44.04 12.26
C ARG A 576 2.26 -43.89 10.74
N VAL A 577 2.65 -42.71 10.27
CA VAL A 577 2.73 -42.39 8.83
C VAL A 577 4.02 -42.96 8.25
N THR A 578 3.94 -43.76 7.19
CA THR A 578 5.12 -44.28 6.48
C THR A 578 5.41 -43.50 5.20
N GLU A 579 4.39 -42.94 4.57
CA GLU A 579 4.52 -42.20 3.32
C GLU A 579 3.40 -41.15 3.21
N GLN A 580 3.72 -39.95 2.76
CA GLN A 580 2.78 -38.85 2.58
C GLN A 580 2.95 -38.25 1.18
N GLY A 581 1.89 -38.32 0.38
CA GLY A 581 1.80 -37.65 -0.91
C GLY A 581 1.16 -36.26 -0.82
N ALA A 582 1.11 -35.59 -1.96
CA ALA A 582 0.44 -34.30 -2.17
C ALA A 582 -0.52 -34.38 -3.38
N PRO A 583 -1.39 -33.39 -3.61
CA PRO A 583 -2.27 -33.38 -4.78
C PRO A 583 -1.51 -33.39 -6.11
N GLY A 584 -2.00 -34.15 -7.08
CA GLY A 584 -1.35 -34.36 -8.38
C GLY A 584 -0.81 -35.78 -8.55
N THR A 585 -0.85 -36.29 -9.77
CA THR A 585 -0.42 -37.67 -10.10
C THR A 585 1.04 -37.96 -9.76
N GLY A 586 1.93 -36.99 -10.02
CA GLY A 586 3.35 -37.10 -9.71
C GLY A 586 3.65 -37.17 -8.20
N TRP A 587 2.71 -36.76 -7.36
CA TRP A 587 2.84 -36.64 -5.90
C TRP A 587 2.07 -37.70 -5.13
N GLN A 588 1.50 -38.69 -5.83
CA GLN A 588 0.84 -39.83 -5.19
C GLN A 588 1.85 -40.85 -4.69
N LEU A 589 1.39 -41.73 -3.80
CA LEU A 589 2.21 -42.81 -3.24
C LEU A 589 2.81 -43.67 -4.34
N GLY A 590 4.12 -43.96 -4.24
CA GLY A 590 4.84 -44.74 -5.25
C GLY A 590 5.28 -43.97 -6.51
N SER A 591 4.89 -42.71 -6.69
CA SER A 591 5.31 -41.88 -7.84
C SER A 591 6.73 -41.30 -7.70
N GLY A 592 7.37 -41.44 -6.53
CA GLY A 592 8.73 -40.97 -6.28
C GLY A 592 8.82 -39.60 -5.61
N HIS A 593 7.74 -38.80 -5.60
CA HIS A 593 7.69 -37.49 -4.95
C HIS A 593 6.78 -37.51 -3.72
N THR A 594 7.27 -38.12 -2.64
CA THR A 594 6.54 -38.30 -1.38
C THR A 594 7.47 -38.15 -0.19
N VAL A 595 6.96 -37.59 0.91
CA VAL A 595 7.68 -37.61 2.18
C VAL A 595 7.60 -39.04 2.71
N ARG A 596 8.74 -39.63 3.08
CA ARG A 596 8.80 -41.00 3.60
C ARG A 596 9.33 -40.99 5.01
N SER A 597 8.69 -41.78 5.87
CA SER A 597 9.09 -41.96 7.26
C SER A 597 9.30 -43.44 7.55
N ALA A 598 10.33 -43.77 8.31
CA ALA A 598 10.60 -45.13 8.71
C ALA A 598 11.03 -45.19 10.19
N TYR A 599 10.44 -46.13 10.91
CA TYR A 599 10.53 -46.20 12.36
C TYR A 599 11.37 -47.40 12.81
N TYR A 600 12.39 -47.13 13.62
CA TYR A 600 13.36 -48.10 14.10
C TYR A 600 13.65 -47.91 15.58
N SER A 601 14.55 -48.73 16.10
CA SER A 601 15.27 -48.46 17.33
C SER A 601 16.75 -48.22 17.02
N ASN A 602 17.48 -47.60 17.95
CA ASN A 602 18.93 -47.41 17.78
C ASN A 602 19.70 -48.74 17.82
N ASP A 603 20.91 -48.72 17.28
CA ASP A 603 21.87 -49.81 17.30
C ASP A 603 22.99 -49.54 18.34
N ALA A 604 23.71 -50.60 18.73
CA ALA A 604 24.90 -50.51 19.58
C ALA A 604 26.20 -50.34 18.76
N ASP A 605 26.19 -50.78 17.50
CA ASP A 605 27.33 -50.63 16.58
C ASP A 605 27.60 -49.15 16.28
N ASN A 606 28.87 -48.76 16.17
CA ASN A 606 29.27 -47.37 15.96
C ASN A 606 28.85 -46.81 14.58
N LEU A 607 28.98 -45.49 14.36
CA LEU A 607 28.51 -44.83 13.12
C LEU A 607 29.15 -45.33 11.82
N SER A 608 30.35 -45.90 11.87
CA SER A 608 31.05 -46.44 10.70
C SER A 608 30.65 -47.89 10.37
N THR A 609 29.86 -48.55 11.22
CA THR A 609 29.42 -49.94 11.06
C THR A 609 27.90 -50.08 11.28
N GLY A 610 27.36 -51.28 11.02
CA GLY A 610 25.95 -51.59 11.29
C GLY A 610 24.93 -50.71 10.54
N SER A 611 23.77 -50.45 11.16
CA SER A 611 22.68 -49.70 10.54
C SER A 611 22.92 -48.18 10.48
N ARG A 612 24.02 -47.69 11.08
CA ARG A 612 24.33 -46.27 11.31
C ARG A 612 23.30 -45.53 12.18
N ARG A 613 22.54 -46.27 13.00
CA ARG A 613 21.58 -45.71 13.97
C ARG A 613 22.15 -45.65 15.37
N TRP A 614 23.36 -45.14 15.49
CA TRP A 614 24.11 -45.04 16.75
C TRP A 614 24.00 -43.66 17.36
N ALA A 615 23.98 -43.58 18.69
CA ALA A 615 23.97 -42.32 19.42
C ALA A 615 24.88 -42.41 20.64
N ARG A 616 25.71 -41.39 20.83
CA ARG A 616 26.44 -41.18 22.08
C ARG A 616 25.45 -40.79 23.19
N GLN A 617 25.72 -41.22 24.42
CA GLN A 617 24.94 -40.84 25.60
C GLN A 617 25.70 -39.76 26.38
N PHE A 618 25.03 -38.64 26.60
CA PHE A 618 25.51 -37.54 27.42
C PHE A 618 24.55 -37.34 28.58
N GLY A 619 25.11 -36.96 29.73
CA GLY A 619 24.37 -36.61 30.93
C GLY A 619 24.81 -35.27 31.50
N VAL A 620 24.20 -34.89 32.62
CA VAL A 620 24.52 -33.68 33.37
C VAL A 620 24.85 -34.06 34.81
N SER A 621 26.06 -33.73 35.25
CA SER A 621 26.45 -33.87 36.66
C SER A 621 26.29 -32.54 37.38
N THR A 622 25.59 -32.54 38.52
CA THR A 622 25.36 -31.36 39.36
C THR A 622 26.29 -31.37 40.58
N GLY A 623 27.17 -30.37 40.69
CA GLY A 623 28.06 -30.18 41.84
C GLY A 623 27.35 -29.58 43.06
N SER A 624 28.05 -29.52 44.20
CA SER A 624 27.53 -29.03 45.49
C SER A 624 27.09 -27.56 45.51
N ASN A 625 27.46 -26.78 44.49
CA ASN A 625 27.09 -25.38 44.29
C ASN A 625 26.04 -25.21 43.17
N ASN A 626 25.29 -26.27 42.83
CA ASN A 626 24.39 -26.34 41.67
C ASN A 626 25.09 -26.08 40.31
N SER A 627 26.42 -26.24 40.22
CA SER A 627 27.11 -26.17 38.94
C SER A 627 26.82 -27.42 38.12
N GLN A 628 26.12 -27.25 37.00
CA GLN A 628 25.88 -28.30 36.02
C GLN A 628 27.09 -28.45 35.07
N THR A 629 27.49 -29.69 34.82
CA THR A 629 28.62 -30.05 33.95
C THR A 629 28.22 -31.17 33.00
N LEU A 630 28.58 -31.03 31.72
CA LEU A 630 28.35 -32.06 30.71
C LEU A 630 29.25 -33.27 30.98
N VAL A 631 28.67 -34.47 31.02
CA VAL A 631 29.41 -35.73 31.19
C VAL A 631 29.15 -36.69 30.03
N ASN A 632 30.17 -37.48 29.68
CA ASN A 632 30.06 -38.55 28.70
C ASN A 632 29.72 -39.86 29.42
N GLU A 633 28.57 -40.43 29.11
CA GLU A 633 28.05 -41.66 29.73
C GLU A 633 28.25 -42.90 28.83
N GLY A 634 29.07 -42.76 27.78
CA GLY A 634 29.30 -43.81 26.80
C GLY A 634 28.35 -43.68 25.61
N SER A 635 27.68 -44.77 25.25
CA SER A 635 26.74 -44.80 24.12
C SER A 635 25.49 -45.56 24.52
N TYR A 636 24.36 -45.16 23.94
CA TYR A 636 23.13 -45.92 24.11
C TYR A 636 23.31 -47.35 23.58
N GLY A 637 22.91 -48.33 24.38
CA GLY A 637 22.84 -49.72 23.98
C GLY A 637 21.75 -49.97 22.94
N LYS A 638 21.77 -51.15 22.32
CA LYS A 638 20.79 -51.54 21.30
C LYS A 638 19.35 -51.41 21.83
N SER A 639 18.48 -50.84 21.01
CA SER A 639 17.04 -50.69 21.28
C SER A 639 16.68 -49.89 22.55
N GLN A 640 17.48 -48.90 22.91
CA GLN A 640 17.20 -47.98 24.02
C GLN A 640 16.49 -46.69 23.60
N LEU A 641 16.56 -46.32 22.31
CA LEU A 641 15.97 -45.13 21.72
C LEU A 641 15.03 -45.50 20.58
N TYR A 642 13.97 -44.70 20.41
CA TYR A 642 13.14 -44.68 19.21
C TYR A 642 13.83 -43.85 18.14
N VAL A 643 13.88 -44.34 16.91
CA VAL A 643 14.50 -43.64 15.77
C VAL A 643 13.48 -43.45 14.67
N ASN A 644 13.30 -42.22 14.22
CA ASN A 644 12.47 -41.87 13.07
C ASN A 644 13.37 -41.33 11.96
N ASP A 645 13.48 -42.07 10.86
CA ASP A 645 14.15 -41.63 9.65
C ASP A 645 13.13 -40.92 8.75
N GLN A 646 13.43 -39.72 8.29
CA GLN A 646 12.63 -38.91 7.37
C GLN A 646 13.40 -38.61 6.08
N LYS A 647 12.66 -38.65 4.98
CA LYS A 647 13.12 -38.32 3.62
C LYS A 647 12.12 -37.34 3.02
N ASP A 648 12.62 -36.28 2.42
CA ASP A 648 11.80 -35.29 1.74
C ASP A 648 11.28 -35.80 0.39
N GLU A 649 10.48 -34.97 -0.29
CA GLU A 649 9.83 -35.30 -1.55
C GLU A 649 10.80 -35.37 -2.76
N ASN A 650 12.06 -34.96 -2.59
CA ASN A 650 13.07 -34.96 -3.65
C ASN A 650 14.05 -36.14 -3.52
N TRP A 651 14.07 -36.81 -2.37
CA TRP A 651 14.94 -37.94 -2.10
C TRP A 651 14.67 -39.13 -3.03
N LYS A 652 15.74 -39.71 -3.56
CA LYS A 652 15.71 -40.89 -4.43
C LYS A 652 16.55 -42.02 -3.83
N GLU A 653 16.25 -43.26 -4.21
CA GLU A 653 17.02 -44.44 -3.74
C GLU A 653 18.52 -44.32 -4.06
N SER A 654 18.89 -43.65 -5.16
CA SER A 654 20.28 -43.36 -5.54
C SER A 654 21.01 -42.43 -4.57
N ASP A 655 20.30 -41.62 -3.78
CA ASP A 655 20.89 -40.68 -2.84
C ASP A 655 21.38 -41.37 -1.56
N GLY A 656 20.99 -42.64 -1.35
CA GLY A 656 21.36 -43.40 -0.18
C GLY A 656 20.90 -42.69 1.10
N ARG A 657 21.84 -42.25 1.93
CA ARG A 657 21.53 -41.44 3.13
C ARG A 657 21.57 -39.93 2.89
N GLY A 658 22.11 -39.45 1.78
CA GLY A 658 22.15 -38.00 1.50
C GLY A 658 20.76 -37.37 1.60
N GLY A 659 20.65 -36.25 2.31
CA GLY A 659 19.38 -35.55 2.52
C GLY A 659 18.43 -36.18 3.56
N THR A 660 18.79 -37.33 4.16
CA THR A 660 17.95 -37.96 5.19
C THR A 660 18.14 -37.33 6.56
N ILE A 661 17.06 -37.31 7.35
CA ILE A 661 17.04 -36.82 8.73
C ILE A 661 16.71 -37.99 9.65
N GLN A 662 17.45 -38.16 10.73
CA GLN A 662 17.19 -39.14 11.76
C GLN A 662 16.93 -38.43 13.09
N GLU A 663 15.79 -38.68 13.68
CA GLU A 663 15.41 -38.16 15.00
C GLU A 663 15.39 -39.29 16.02
N TYR A 664 16.16 -39.14 17.09
CA TYR A 664 16.28 -40.11 18.17
C TYR A 664 15.56 -39.59 19.40
N LYS A 665 14.66 -40.41 19.95
CA LYS A 665 13.93 -40.11 21.19
C LYS A 665 14.22 -41.13 22.27
N ASP A 666 14.37 -40.65 23.48
CA ASP A 666 14.44 -41.53 24.65
C ASP A 666 13.05 -42.10 25.02
N LYS A 667 13.00 -42.87 26.11
CA LYS A 667 11.78 -43.54 26.58
C LYS A 667 10.72 -42.57 27.11
N GLU A 668 11.10 -41.34 27.42
CA GLU A 668 10.22 -40.25 27.86
C GLU A 668 9.74 -39.39 26.68
N GLY A 669 10.19 -39.70 25.45
CA GLY A 669 9.78 -39.03 24.22
C GLY A 669 10.59 -37.76 23.92
N ARG A 670 11.64 -37.45 24.70
CA ARG A 670 12.51 -36.30 24.48
C ARG A 670 13.47 -36.58 23.33
N VAL A 671 13.69 -35.61 22.45
CA VAL A 671 14.65 -35.74 21.35
C VAL A 671 16.05 -35.62 21.92
N VAL A 672 16.88 -36.66 21.86
CA VAL A 672 18.26 -36.66 22.38
C VAL A 672 19.31 -36.43 21.29
N LEU A 673 18.94 -36.69 20.04
CA LEU A 673 19.79 -36.48 18.87
C LEU A 673 18.93 -36.22 17.64
N LYS A 674 19.30 -35.21 16.86
CA LYS A 674 18.84 -35.04 15.48
C LYS A 674 20.05 -35.06 14.56
N ARG A 675 20.04 -35.95 13.57
CA ARG A 675 21.15 -36.12 12.63
C ARG A 675 20.66 -35.90 11.22
N SER A 676 21.27 -34.97 10.49
CA SER A 676 21.11 -34.88 9.04
C SER A 676 22.32 -35.51 8.35
N TRP A 677 22.09 -36.12 7.20
CA TRP A 677 23.16 -36.72 6.40
C TRP A 677 23.43 -35.83 5.19
N LYS A 678 24.66 -35.32 5.09
CA LYS A 678 25.07 -34.51 3.94
C LYS A 678 25.19 -35.39 2.69
N ASP A 679 25.74 -36.58 2.87
CA ASP A 679 25.93 -37.61 1.86
C ASP A 679 25.83 -38.99 2.53
N GLN A 680 26.23 -40.05 1.82
CA GLN A 680 26.14 -41.41 2.32
C GLN A 680 26.85 -41.60 3.67
N ASP A 681 28.01 -40.96 3.89
CA ASP A 681 28.92 -41.29 4.99
C ASP A 681 29.22 -40.11 5.93
N THR A 682 28.73 -38.90 5.63
CA THR A 682 28.95 -37.69 6.42
C THR A 682 27.72 -37.31 7.26
N PRO A 683 27.67 -37.70 8.55
CA PRO A 683 26.61 -37.28 9.46
C PRO A 683 26.86 -35.86 10.02
N LEU A 684 25.78 -35.12 10.23
CA LEU A 684 25.75 -33.84 10.92
C LEU A 684 24.84 -33.98 12.14
N SER A 685 25.44 -34.28 13.29
CA SER A 685 24.73 -34.62 14.52
C SER A 685 24.53 -33.42 15.43
N THR A 686 23.29 -33.17 15.86
CA THR A 686 22.96 -32.23 16.92
C THR A 686 22.44 -33.00 18.13
N TYR A 687 23.18 -32.97 19.23
CA TYR A 687 22.77 -33.63 20.48
C TYR A 687 22.02 -32.67 21.39
N TYR A 688 21.03 -33.19 22.10
CA TYR A 688 20.21 -32.49 23.08
C TYR A 688 20.36 -33.23 24.41
N VAL A 689 20.93 -32.56 25.40
CA VAL A 689 21.31 -33.18 26.68
C VAL A 689 20.44 -32.63 27.78
N TYR A 690 19.78 -33.53 28.50
CA TYR A 690 18.84 -33.21 29.57
C TYR A 690 19.43 -33.56 30.94
N ASP A 691 19.03 -32.83 31.98
CA ASP A 691 19.25 -33.25 33.36
C ASP A 691 18.20 -34.28 33.82
N ASP A 692 18.34 -34.77 35.06
CA ASP A 692 17.44 -35.76 35.67
C ASP A 692 16.00 -35.26 35.84
N PHE A 693 15.78 -33.94 35.79
CA PHE A 693 14.46 -33.31 35.84
C PHE A 693 13.85 -33.11 34.45
N GLY A 694 14.59 -33.46 33.39
CA GLY A 694 14.17 -33.31 32.00
C GLY A 694 14.34 -31.91 31.44
N ASN A 695 15.12 -31.04 32.09
CA ASN A 695 15.45 -29.72 31.54
C ASN A 695 16.55 -29.84 30.49
N LEU A 696 16.40 -29.15 29.35
CA LEU A 696 17.43 -29.12 28.30
C LEU A 696 18.62 -28.27 28.76
N CYS A 697 19.74 -28.91 29.12
CA CYS A 697 20.94 -28.24 29.64
C CYS A 697 21.98 -27.93 28.57
N TYR A 698 22.09 -28.76 27.53
CA TYR A 698 23.04 -28.52 26.43
C TYR A 698 22.45 -28.83 25.06
N VAL A 699 22.83 -28.02 24.07
CA VAL A 699 22.67 -28.37 22.64
C VAL A 699 24.04 -28.35 22.00
N LEU A 700 24.50 -29.51 21.51
CA LEU A 700 25.81 -29.70 20.90
C LEU A 700 25.61 -29.74 19.37
N PRO A 701 25.87 -28.65 18.63
CA PRO A 701 25.69 -28.62 17.18
C PRO A 701 26.76 -29.48 16.46
N PRO A 702 26.61 -29.74 15.14
CA PRO A 702 27.50 -30.64 14.41
C PRO A 702 28.99 -30.30 14.55
N LYS A 703 29.35 -29.02 14.50
CA LYS A 703 30.74 -28.54 14.63
C LYS A 703 31.36 -28.75 16.01
N ALA A 704 30.57 -29.17 17.01
CA ALA A 704 31.09 -29.61 18.30
C ALA A 704 31.71 -31.02 18.25
N GLU A 705 31.53 -31.75 17.14
CA GLU A 705 32.08 -33.09 16.88
C GLU A 705 31.78 -34.10 18.01
N ALA A 706 30.58 -33.97 18.60
CA ALA A 706 30.14 -34.74 19.76
C ALA A 706 30.03 -36.26 19.49
N ASP A 707 29.94 -36.69 18.23
CA ASP A 707 30.04 -38.11 17.88
C ASP A 707 31.40 -38.70 18.30
N GLY A 708 32.49 -37.92 18.19
CA GLY A 708 33.86 -38.32 18.51
C GLY A 708 34.16 -38.41 20.01
N GLY A 709 33.35 -37.76 20.87
CA GLY A 709 33.56 -37.76 22.32
C GLY A 709 33.02 -36.51 22.99
N LEU A 710 33.43 -36.30 24.24
CA LEU A 710 33.08 -35.09 24.99
C LEU A 710 33.77 -33.87 24.34
N PRO A 711 33.02 -32.83 23.93
CA PRO A 711 33.63 -31.63 23.37
C PRO A 711 34.54 -30.94 24.40
N ALA A 712 35.67 -30.40 23.96
CA ALA A 712 36.58 -29.65 24.83
C ALA A 712 35.90 -28.39 25.39
N THR A 713 36.32 -27.92 26.58
CA THR A 713 35.71 -26.75 27.24
C THR A 713 35.70 -25.49 26.37
N ALA A 714 36.75 -25.27 25.57
CA ALA A 714 36.80 -24.15 24.61
C ALA A 714 35.68 -24.27 23.55
N VAL A 715 35.48 -25.46 22.98
CA VAL A 715 34.42 -25.75 22.00
C VAL A 715 33.04 -25.62 22.64
N LEU A 716 32.85 -26.10 23.87
CA LEU A 716 31.58 -25.94 24.60
C LEU A 716 31.23 -24.48 24.83
N ASN A 717 32.22 -23.65 25.19
CA ASN A 717 32.01 -22.23 25.47
C ASN A 717 31.82 -21.38 24.22
N GLU A 718 32.43 -21.78 23.09
CA GLU A 718 32.39 -21.01 21.85
C GLU A 718 31.24 -21.41 20.92
N LEU A 719 30.94 -22.72 20.82
CA LEU A 719 30.06 -23.26 19.78
C LEU A 719 28.77 -23.89 20.30
N CYS A 720 28.65 -24.22 21.58
CA CYS A 720 27.49 -24.95 22.11
C CYS A 720 26.51 -24.04 22.86
N TYR A 721 25.25 -24.47 22.93
CA TYR A 721 24.25 -23.84 23.79
C TYR A 721 24.31 -24.50 25.16
N GLN A 722 24.29 -23.70 26.23
CA GLN A 722 24.30 -24.16 27.61
C GLN A 722 23.20 -23.45 28.38
N TYR A 723 22.45 -24.20 29.18
CA TYR A 723 21.33 -23.71 29.98
C TYR A 723 21.44 -24.25 31.40
N ARG A 724 21.03 -23.42 32.37
CA ARG A 724 20.95 -23.79 33.79
C ARG A 724 19.58 -23.49 34.32
N TYR A 725 19.12 -24.33 35.23
CA TYR A 725 17.79 -24.25 35.82
C TYR A 725 17.89 -24.19 37.34
N ASP A 726 16.89 -23.61 37.98
CA ASP A 726 16.71 -23.69 39.43
C ASP A 726 15.85 -24.88 39.85
N GLU A 727 15.63 -25.00 41.16
CA GLU A 727 14.81 -26.04 41.79
C GLU A 727 13.33 -26.04 41.35
N ALA A 728 12.87 -25.00 40.65
CA ALA A 728 11.52 -24.88 40.11
C ALA A 728 11.49 -25.09 38.58
N ASN A 729 12.56 -25.64 37.98
CA ASN A 729 12.72 -25.84 36.53
C ASN A 729 12.66 -24.55 35.71
N ARG A 730 13.03 -23.40 36.28
CA ARG A 730 13.11 -22.12 35.56
C ARG A 730 14.54 -21.86 35.12
N MET A 731 14.72 -21.43 33.87
CA MET A 731 16.05 -21.15 33.31
C MET A 731 16.68 -19.93 33.98
N THR A 732 17.72 -20.14 34.78
CA THR A 732 18.44 -19.09 35.54
C THR A 732 19.69 -18.57 34.85
N ALA A 733 20.23 -19.34 33.90
CA ALA A 733 21.31 -18.86 33.07
C ALA A 733 21.27 -19.52 31.69
N LYS A 734 21.68 -18.78 30.67
CA LYS A 734 21.93 -19.32 29.33
C LYS A 734 23.25 -18.78 28.79
N LYS A 735 23.95 -19.61 28.04
CA LYS A 735 25.10 -19.24 27.23
C LYS A 735 24.84 -19.72 25.82
N ILE A 736 24.85 -18.79 24.88
CA ILE A 736 24.68 -19.09 23.46
C ILE A 736 26.01 -18.87 22.74
N PRO A 737 26.27 -19.57 21.61
CA PRO A 737 27.53 -19.46 20.90
C PRO A 737 27.94 -18.01 20.64
N GLY A 738 29.20 -17.68 20.92
CA GLY A 738 29.74 -16.32 20.77
C GLY A 738 29.31 -15.29 21.82
N LYS A 739 28.54 -15.65 22.85
CA LYS A 739 28.17 -14.75 23.97
C LYS A 739 28.62 -15.33 25.32
N ASP A 740 28.88 -14.46 26.28
CA ASP A 740 29.05 -14.91 27.67
C ASP A 740 27.70 -15.22 28.35
N TRP A 741 27.74 -15.74 29.58
CA TRP A 741 26.56 -16.11 30.35
C TRP A 741 25.60 -14.91 30.54
N GLU A 742 24.35 -15.14 30.19
CA GLU A 742 23.21 -14.30 30.54
C GLU A 742 22.47 -14.94 31.71
N TYR A 743 22.30 -14.19 32.80
CA TYR A 743 21.63 -14.64 34.01
C TYR A 743 20.24 -14.06 34.08
N MET A 744 19.31 -14.82 34.65
CA MET A 744 17.92 -14.42 34.87
C MET A 744 17.54 -14.69 36.32
N VAL A 745 16.95 -13.69 36.97
CA VAL A 745 16.44 -13.80 38.34
C VAL A 745 14.93 -13.65 38.31
N TYR A 746 14.24 -14.62 38.91
CA TYR A 746 12.79 -14.66 39.02
C TYR A 746 12.34 -14.22 40.40
N ASN A 747 11.14 -13.67 40.51
CA ASN A 747 10.44 -13.48 41.78
C ASN A 747 9.67 -14.75 42.20
N LYS A 748 8.86 -14.68 43.26
CA LYS A 748 8.02 -15.79 43.75
C LYS A 748 6.77 -16.05 42.89
N LEU A 749 6.49 -15.19 41.92
CA LEU A 749 5.37 -15.28 40.99
C LEU A 749 5.83 -15.75 39.60
N ASP A 750 7.03 -16.33 39.51
CA ASP A 750 7.64 -16.83 38.27
C ASP A 750 7.87 -15.76 37.18
N GLN A 751 8.04 -14.50 37.58
CA GLN A 751 8.34 -13.40 36.67
C GLN A 751 9.83 -13.06 36.69
N VAL A 752 10.43 -12.85 35.51
CA VAL A 752 11.82 -12.40 35.37
C VAL A 752 11.94 -10.94 35.80
N VAL A 753 12.50 -10.70 36.98
CA VAL A 753 12.66 -9.35 37.54
C VAL A 753 14.01 -8.72 37.24
N ALA A 754 15.01 -9.52 36.89
CA ALA A 754 16.32 -9.01 36.49
C ALA A 754 17.02 -9.95 35.50
N THR A 755 17.72 -9.38 34.54
CA THR A 755 18.65 -10.09 33.65
C THR A 755 19.98 -9.37 33.57
N GLN A 756 21.07 -10.13 33.39
CA GLN A 756 22.41 -9.56 33.21
C GLN A 756 23.22 -10.42 32.25
N ASP A 757 23.61 -9.84 31.12
CA ASP A 757 24.56 -10.44 30.18
C ASP A 757 26.02 -10.16 30.58
N GLY A 758 26.98 -10.65 29.78
CA GLY A 758 28.41 -10.47 30.02
C GLY A 758 28.84 -9.00 30.01
N GLU A 759 28.35 -8.20 29.07
CA GLU A 759 28.73 -6.79 28.92
C GLU A 759 28.16 -5.92 30.04
N GLN A 760 26.90 -6.17 30.42
CA GLN A 760 26.28 -5.53 31.57
C GLN A 760 27.01 -5.85 32.87
N ARG A 761 27.50 -7.09 33.03
CA ARG A 761 28.30 -7.49 34.19
C ARG A 761 29.61 -6.71 34.29
N LEU A 762 30.30 -6.45 33.18
CA LEU A 762 31.51 -5.63 33.15
C LEU A 762 31.26 -4.19 33.63
N ARG A 763 30.02 -3.69 33.49
CA ARG A 763 29.61 -2.36 33.95
C ARG A 763 28.87 -2.36 35.29
N ASN A 764 28.74 -3.52 35.94
CA ASN A 764 27.94 -3.72 37.15
C ASN A 764 26.48 -3.26 36.95
N GLU A 765 25.86 -3.67 35.86
CA GLU A 765 24.48 -3.31 35.51
C GLU A 765 23.59 -4.56 35.45
N TRP A 766 22.33 -4.39 35.83
CA TRP A 766 21.25 -5.34 35.62
C TRP A 766 20.13 -4.67 34.83
N LEU A 767 19.57 -5.33 33.83
CA LEU A 767 18.27 -4.93 33.29
C LEU A 767 17.19 -5.45 34.24
N VAL A 768 16.39 -4.56 34.82
CA VAL A 768 15.35 -4.90 35.79
C VAL A 768 13.96 -4.65 35.23
N ASN A 769 13.01 -5.51 35.59
CA ASN A 769 11.62 -5.42 35.22
C ASN A 769 10.75 -5.31 36.47
N LYS A 770 9.76 -4.42 36.39
CA LYS A 770 8.82 -4.10 37.46
C LYS A 770 7.41 -4.40 37.00
N TYR A 771 6.65 -5.04 37.89
CA TYR A 771 5.33 -5.57 37.58
C TYR A 771 4.29 -5.01 38.53
N ASP A 772 3.08 -4.77 38.03
CA ASP A 772 1.95 -4.48 38.91
C ASP A 772 1.35 -5.76 39.53
N GLY A 773 0.35 -5.59 40.40
CA GLY A 773 -0.33 -6.70 41.07
C GLY A 773 -1.13 -7.63 40.13
N LEU A 774 -1.33 -7.26 38.86
CA LEU A 774 -1.91 -8.13 37.83
C LEU A 774 -0.84 -8.86 37.00
N GLY A 775 0.43 -8.60 37.30
CA GLY A 775 1.58 -9.21 36.64
C GLY A 775 1.95 -8.59 35.29
N ARG A 776 1.52 -7.36 35.01
CA ARG A 776 1.86 -6.63 33.78
C ARG A 776 3.14 -5.82 33.98
N LEU A 777 4.00 -5.76 32.96
CA LEU A 777 5.25 -5.00 32.99
C LEU A 777 4.95 -3.49 33.03
N VAL A 778 5.20 -2.84 34.16
CA VAL A 778 4.97 -1.39 34.32
C VAL A 778 6.20 -0.55 34.12
N MET A 779 7.40 -1.09 34.36
CA MET A 779 8.66 -0.37 34.17
C MET A 779 9.79 -1.34 33.88
N SER A 780 10.69 -0.95 32.98
CA SER A 780 11.94 -1.65 32.71
C SER A 780 13.09 -0.64 32.64
N GLY A 781 14.27 -1.02 33.11
CA GLY A 781 15.43 -0.12 33.12
C GLY A 781 16.71 -0.75 33.63
N LEU A 782 17.79 0.01 33.62
CA LEU A 782 19.07 -0.42 34.17
C LEU A 782 19.15 -0.10 35.66
N TRP A 783 19.65 -1.05 36.44
CA TRP A 783 19.98 -0.90 37.85
C TRP A 783 21.47 -1.17 38.05
N GLN A 784 22.18 -0.20 38.62
CA GLN A 784 23.61 -0.31 38.83
C GLN A 784 23.92 -1.01 40.15
N SER A 785 24.47 -2.23 40.06
CA SER A 785 24.84 -3.08 41.19
C SER A 785 25.78 -4.21 40.76
N SER A 786 26.77 -4.50 41.60
CA SER A 786 27.68 -5.64 41.45
C SER A 786 27.18 -6.92 42.14
N ILE A 787 25.93 -6.93 42.63
CA ILE A 787 25.34 -8.08 43.31
C ILE A 787 25.35 -9.35 42.43
N SER A 788 25.62 -10.50 43.03
CA SER A 788 25.54 -11.78 42.34
C SER A 788 24.08 -12.16 42.04
N ALA A 789 23.84 -12.98 41.01
CA ALA A 789 22.49 -13.47 40.70
C ALA A 789 21.84 -14.21 41.88
N ALA A 790 22.63 -14.97 42.64
CA ALA A 790 22.17 -15.74 43.79
C ALA A 790 21.75 -14.84 44.97
N ASP A 791 22.57 -13.84 45.30
CA ASP A 791 22.24 -12.88 46.36
C ASP A 791 21.05 -12.00 45.96
N LEU A 792 20.97 -11.63 44.66
CA LEU A 792 19.82 -10.89 44.13
C LEU A 792 18.53 -11.68 44.27
N LYS A 793 18.51 -12.99 43.94
CA LYS A 793 17.36 -13.87 44.17
C LYS A 793 16.92 -13.84 45.63
N ALA A 794 17.85 -13.93 46.57
CA ALA A 794 17.54 -13.88 48.00
C ALA A 794 16.89 -12.54 48.42
N GLN A 795 17.38 -11.41 47.93
CA GLN A 795 16.79 -10.09 48.19
C GLN A 795 15.38 -9.95 47.60
N VAL A 796 15.20 -10.38 46.34
CA VAL A 796 13.89 -10.39 45.66
C VAL A 796 12.85 -11.18 46.44
N TYR A 797 13.25 -12.32 47.02
CA TYR A 797 12.31 -13.18 47.76
C TYR A 797 11.89 -12.59 49.10
N ASN A 798 12.70 -11.72 49.69
CA ASN A 798 12.41 -11.05 50.96
C ASN A 798 11.66 -9.72 50.81
N ALA A 799 11.42 -9.26 49.58
CA ALA A 799 10.71 -8.02 49.28
C ALA A 799 9.24 -8.26 48.85
N PRO A 800 8.41 -7.21 48.75
CA PRO A 800 7.15 -7.27 48.01
C PRO A 800 7.35 -7.75 46.57
N GLN A 801 6.36 -8.46 46.00
CA GLN A 801 6.52 -9.10 44.69
C GLN A 801 5.97 -8.26 43.52
N TRP A 802 5.32 -7.12 43.81
CA TRP A 802 4.75 -6.22 42.82
C TRP A 802 4.68 -4.77 43.32
N ASP A 803 4.62 -3.87 42.36
CA ASP A 803 4.59 -2.42 42.50
C ASP A 803 3.15 -1.89 42.38
N LEU A 804 2.91 -0.67 42.87
CA LEU A 804 1.57 -0.06 42.87
C LEU A 804 1.51 1.13 41.94
N LYS A 805 0.41 1.24 41.18
CA LYS A 805 0.07 2.49 40.52
C LYS A 805 -0.27 3.52 41.59
N ASN A 806 0.48 4.62 41.62
CA ASN A 806 0.29 5.74 42.52
C ASN A 806 0.61 7.01 41.74
N THR A 807 -0.43 7.65 41.19
CA THR A 807 -0.29 8.83 40.32
C THR A 807 0.28 10.05 41.04
N SER A 808 0.32 10.05 42.37
CA SER A 808 0.99 11.09 43.17
C SER A 808 2.51 10.94 43.20
N VAL A 809 3.06 9.76 42.83
CA VAL A 809 4.50 9.52 42.77
C VAL A 809 5.04 9.98 41.41
N LEU A 810 5.83 11.06 41.40
CA LEU A 810 6.44 11.61 40.19
C LEU A 810 7.85 11.04 39.94
N PRO A 811 8.30 10.98 38.67
CA PRO A 811 7.60 11.41 37.45
C PRO A 811 6.80 10.29 36.76
N PHE A 812 6.79 9.06 37.30
CA PHE A 812 6.30 7.89 36.55
C PHE A 812 4.96 7.33 37.01
N GLY A 813 4.40 7.75 38.14
CA GLY A 813 3.08 7.29 38.61
C GLY A 813 3.05 5.90 39.21
N TYR A 814 4.21 5.37 39.62
CA TYR A 814 4.35 4.05 40.23
C TYR A 814 5.19 4.13 41.50
N GLU A 815 4.72 3.47 42.55
CA GLU A 815 5.46 3.24 43.79
C GLU A 815 6.19 1.89 43.67
N ILE A 816 7.52 1.95 43.52
CA ILE A 816 8.37 0.76 43.38
C ILE A 816 8.67 0.19 44.77
N ARG A 817 8.06 -0.95 45.08
CA ARG A 817 8.21 -1.68 46.34
C ARG A 817 8.98 -2.98 46.16
N SER A 818 8.93 -3.56 44.96
CA SER A 818 9.66 -4.77 44.61
C SER A 818 11.17 -4.51 44.56
N TYR A 819 11.97 -5.50 44.95
CA TYR A 819 13.44 -5.37 44.88
C TYR A 819 13.92 -5.51 43.43
N PRO A 820 14.93 -4.72 42.99
CA PRO A 820 15.49 -3.56 43.68
C PRO A 820 14.53 -2.36 43.64
N GLN A 821 14.39 -1.61 44.74
CA GLN A 821 13.48 -0.46 44.80
C GLN A 821 13.97 0.76 43.99
N VAL A 822 15.14 0.67 43.38
CA VAL A 822 15.75 1.73 42.58
C VAL A 822 16.00 1.21 41.17
N VAL A 823 15.61 2.01 40.17
CA VAL A 823 15.97 1.84 38.77
C VAL A 823 16.84 3.03 38.38
N THR A 824 18.14 2.81 38.19
CA THR A 824 19.14 3.86 37.92
C THR A 824 18.85 4.60 36.62
N THR A 825 18.42 3.89 35.58
CA THR A 825 18.09 4.45 34.28
C THR A 825 16.82 3.79 33.76
N VAL A 826 15.73 4.54 33.72
CA VAL A 826 14.45 4.02 33.21
C VAL A 826 14.50 3.98 31.69
N LEU A 827 14.23 2.80 31.11
CA LEU A 827 14.24 2.58 29.66
C LEU A 827 12.82 2.53 29.09
N ASN A 828 11.87 2.00 29.86
CA ASN A 828 10.48 1.91 29.45
C ASN A 828 9.55 2.01 30.68
N VAL A 829 8.39 2.65 30.50
CA VAL A 829 7.28 2.66 31.46
C VAL A 829 5.98 2.42 30.69
N ASN A 830 5.14 1.51 31.16
CA ASN A 830 3.83 1.24 30.56
C ASN A 830 2.71 1.62 31.54
N TYR A 831 1.65 2.20 30.99
CA TYR A 831 0.48 2.65 31.71
C TYR A 831 -0.74 1.88 31.25
N TYR A 832 -1.57 1.49 32.22
CA TYR A 832 -2.77 0.70 31.98
C TYR A 832 -3.98 1.31 32.68
N ASP A 833 -5.18 0.86 32.28
CA ASP A 833 -6.45 1.00 32.99
C ASP A 833 -7.09 2.40 33.08
N SER A 834 -6.36 3.46 32.69
CA SER A 834 -6.86 4.84 32.66
C SER A 834 -5.93 5.77 31.88
N TYR A 835 -6.46 6.91 31.44
CA TYR A 835 -5.67 8.03 30.88
C TYR A 835 -5.13 8.99 31.95
N GLU A 836 -5.50 8.78 33.22
CA GLU A 836 -4.89 9.49 34.36
C GLU A 836 -3.43 9.05 34.54
N ILE A 837 -2.53 9.78 33.88
CA ILE A 837 -1.11 9.44 33.74
C ILE A 837 -0.26 10.67 34.10
N PRO A 838 0.63 10.58 35.10
CA PRO A 838 1.47 11.71 35.50
C PRO A 838 2.41 12.17 34.39
N GLY A 839 2.47 13.47 34.19
CA GLY A 839 3.36 14.10 33.20
C GLY A 839 2.93 13.91 31.74
N LEU A 840 1.73 13.37 31.48
CA LEU A 840 1.17 13.31 30.13
C LEU A 840 0.94 14.74 29.60
N PRO A 841 1.55 15.14 28.47
CA PRO A 841 1.39 16.46 27.89
C PRO A 841 -0.08 16.79 27.60
N ASP A 842 -0.47 18.06 27.75
CA ASP A 842 -1.86 18.47 27.60
C ASP A 842 -2.37 18.30 26.17
N SER A 843 -1.51 18.47 25.15
CA SER A 843 -1.88 18.17 23.76
C SER A 843 -2.23 16.70 23.53
N TYR A 844 -1.74 15.78 24.38
CA TYR A 844 -2.04 14.35 24.33
C TYR A 844 -3.19 13.99 25.27
N LYS A 845 -3.95 14.95 25.82
CA LYS A 845 -5.20 14.66 26.53
C LYS A 845 -6.35 14.83 25.56
N ARG A 846 -6.93 13.71 25.11
CA ARG A 846 -8.02 13.70 24.13
C ARG A 846 -9.34 13.33 24.79
N THR A 847 -10.43 13.98 24.36
CA THR A 847 -11.80 13.70 24.78
C THR A 847 -12.55 12.94 23.69
N GLY A 848 -13.69 12.32 24.02
CA GLY A 848 -14.52 11.59 23.05
C GLY A 848 -14.13 10.13 22.81
N TYR A 849 -13.14 9.60 23.54
CA TYR A 849 -12.71 8.21 23.49
C TYR A 849 -13.24 7.41 24.68
N SER A 850 -13.32 6.09 24.53
CA SER A 850 -13.84 5.22 25.57
C SER A 850 -13.04 5.32 26.86
N GLN A 851 -13.77 5.38 27.97
CA GLN A 851 -13.19 5.30 29.32
C GLN A 851 -13.14 3.86 29.86
N LYS A 852 -13.64 2.87 29.10
CA LYS A 852 -13.62 1.45 29.45
C LYS A 852 -12.24 0.82 29.18
N THR A 853 -11.20 1.41 29.78
CA THR A 853 -9.80 1.06 29.51
C THR A 853 -9.23 0.02 30.48
N LYS A 854 -10.04 -0.54 31.39
CA LYS A 854 -9.60 -1.57 32.34
C LYS A 854 -9.04 -2.79 31.58
N GLY A 855 -7.80 -3.16 31.89
CA GLY A 855 -7.04 -4.21 31.22
C GLY A 855 -6.23 -3.73 30.01
N LEU A 856 -6.47 -2.53 29.48
CA LEU A 856 -5.85 -2.03 28.24
C LEU A 856 -4.58 -1.20 28.50
N PRO A 857 -3.57 -1.26 27.61
CA PRO A 857 -2.39 -0.39 27.63
C PRO A 857 -2.71 1.01 27.09
N THR A 858 -2.89 1.98 27.98
CA THR A 858 -3.31 3.34 27.60
C THR A 858 -2.17 4.22 27.13
N ALA A 859 -0.96 4.05 27.69
CA ALA A 859 0.22 4.75 27.18
C ALA A 859 1.51 4.00 27.52
N ALA A 860 2.61 4.44 26.91
CA ALA A 860 3.96 4.07 27.26
C ALA A 860 4.90 5.28 27.16
N ARG A 861 6.02 5.19 27.86
CA ARG A 861 7.18 6.07 27.71
C ARG A 861 8.39 5.23 27.41
N THR A 862 9.11 5.54 26.34
CA THR A 862 10.30 4.77 25.92
C THR A 862 11.50 5.68 25.78
N ALA A 863 12.60 5.30 26.41
CA ALA A 863 13.87 6.01 26.36
C ALA A 863 14.42 6.10 24.93
N VAL A 864 14.99 7.25 24.60
CA VAL A 864 15.75 7.45 23.36
C VAL A 864 17.06 6.68 23.45
N LEU A 865 17.39 5.94 22.39
CA LEU A 865 18.64 5.19 22.30
C LEU A 865 19.85 6.13 22.49
N ASN A 866 20.81 5.73 23.32
CA ASN A 866 21.98 6.53 23.71
C ASN A 866 21.67 7.85 24.45
N ASN A 867 20.40 8.15 24.75
CA ASN A 867 20.01 9.28 25.59
C ASN A 867 18.80 8.94 26.47
N PRO A 868 18.96 8.04 27.45
CA PRO A 868 17.85 7.52 28.24
C PRO A 868 17.26 8.53 29.24
N SER A 869 17.85 9.73 29.34
CA SER A 869 17.25 10.86 30.05
C SER A 869 16.00 11.41 29.36
N LYS A 870 15.82 11.12 28.07
CA LYS A 870 14.68 11.53 27.25
C LYS A 870 13.79 10.32 27.00
N LEU A 871 12.53 10.42 27.39
CA LEU A 871 11.53 9.38 27.12
C LEU A 871 10.43 9.94 26.23
N LEU A 872 10.14 9.21 25.15
CA LEU A 872 9.11 9.51 24.16
C LEU A 872 7.78 8.88 24.56
N TRP A 873 6.69 9.62 24.42
CA TRP A 873 5.34 9.13 24.67
C TRP A 873 4.80 8.30 23.51
N ASN A 874 4.03 7.26 23.83
CA ASN A 874 3.09 6.62 22.93
C ASN A 874 1.75 6.46 23.66
N VAL A 875 0.64 6.92 23.08
CA VAL A 875 -0.68 6.96 23.75
C VAL A 875 -1.72 6.34 22.83
N ASN A 876 -2.45 5.34 23.33
CA ASN A 876 -3.50 4.65 22.60
C ASN A 876 -4.87 5.08 23.08
N TYR A 877 -5.73 5.56 22.18
CA TYR A 877 -7.13 5.81 22.48
C TYR A 877 -8.02 4.77 21.83
N TYR A 878 -9.05 4.38 22.57
CA TYR A 878 -9.90 3.26 22.24
C TYR A 878 -11.34 3.67 21.97
N ASP A 879 -12.03 2.90 21.13
CA ASP A 879 -13.50 2.86 21.11
C ASP A 879 -14.07 1.96 22.20
N GLU A 880 -15.40 1.85 22.25
CA GLU A 880 -16.14 1.06 23.25
C GLU A 880 -15.92 -0.46 23.09
N GLU A 881 -15.42 -0.90 21.94
CA GLU A 881 -15.05 -2.29 21.63
C GLU A 881 -13.56 -2.59 21.90
N ALA A 882 -12.85 -1.67 22.56
CA ALA A 882 -11.42 -1.77 22.90
C ALA A 882 -10.48 -1.85 21.69
N ARG A 883 -10.86 -1.26 20.54
CA ARG A 883 -10.00 -1.12 19.36
C ARG A 883 -9.31 0.25 19.36
N VAL A 884 -8.05 0.31 18.95
CA VAL A 884 -7.26 1.55 18.92
C VAL A 884 -7.72 2.44 17.76
N THR A 885 -8.53 3.46 18.04
CA THR A 885 -9.03 4.42 17.04
C THR A 885 -8.09 5.61 16.84
N LYS A 886 -7.27 5.94 17.83
CA LYS A 886 -6.20 6.93 17.68
C LYS A 886 -4.94 6.48 18.40
N ASN A 887 -3.78 6.74 17.80
CA ASN A 887 -2.48 6.63 18.47
C ASN A 887 -1.72 7.95 18.33
N VAL A 888 -1.13 8.43 19.41
CA VAL A 888 -0.19 9.55 19.41
C VAL A 888 1.19 9.00 19.76
N SER A 889 2.16 9.14 18.87
CA SER A 889 3.52 8.61 19.05
C SER A 889 4.54 9.74 18.90
N GLN A 890 5.10 10.17 20.02
CA GLN A 890 6.15 11.17 20.05
C GLN A 890 7.44 10.62 19.44
N HIS A 891 8.16 11.45 18.69
CA HIS A 891 9.41 11.11 18.03
C HIS A 891 10.51 12.13 18.33
N TYR A 892 11.78 11.73 18.16
CA TYR A 892 12.95 12.54 18.51
C TYR A 892 13.53 13.32 17.32
N LYS A 893 12.66 13.99 16.55
CA LYS A 893 13.03 14.74 15.33
C LYS A 893 13.94 15.91 15.70
N GLY A 894 15.02 16.08 14.93
CA GLY A 894 16.03 17.12 15.19
C GLY A 894 16.84 16.90 16.47
N GLY A 895 16.86 15.69 17.03
CA GLY A 895 17.60 15.41 18.26
C GLY A 895 17.02 16.08 19.50
N ALA A 896 15.74 16.49 19.45
CA ALA A 896 15.07 17.24 20.51
C ALA A 896 13.75 16.57 20.93
N LEU A 897 13.51 16.56 22.24
CA LEU A 897 12.23 16.19 22.83
C LEU A 897 11.33 17.42 22.84
N ALA A 898 10.37 17.49 21.91
CA ALA A 898 9.39 18.56 21.83
C ALA A 898 7.97 17.97 21.82
N GLU A 899 7.02 18.63 22.47
CA GLU A 899 5.62 18.17 22.52
C GLU A 899 4.98 18.13 21.12
N GLY A 900 5.38 19.04 20.22
CA GLY A 900 4.92 19.06 18.82
C GLY A 900 5.62 18.04 17.91
N ASN A 901 6.61 17.28 18.39
CA ASN A 901 7.28 16.25 17.61
C ASN A 901 6.57 14.90 17.81
N TYR A 902 5.43 14.69 17.17
CA TYR A 902 4.69 13.43 17.26
C TYR A 902 3.99 13.10 15.95
N ASP A 903 3.82 11.80 15.72
CA ASP A 903 2.90 11.30 14.72
C ASP A 903 1.55 11.02 15.36
N GLU A 904 0.48 11.32 14.64
CA GLU A 904 -0.87 10.91 15.01
C GLU A 904 -1.39 9.91 13.97
N THR A 905 -1.94 8.80 14.43
CA THR A 905 -2.58 7.81 13.56
C THR A 905 -4.06 7.69 13.93
N ASP A 906 -4.94 7.92 12.96
CA ASP A 906 -6.39 7.77 13.06
C ASP A 906 -6.87 6.52 12.32
N ASN A 907 -7.50 5.62 13.07
CA ASN A 907 -8.00 4.35 12.57
C ASN A 907 -9.53 4.32 12.60
N THR A 908 -10.13 3.84 11.52
CA THR A 908 -11.55 3.46 11.50
C THR A 908 -11.68 1.96 11.24
N TYR A 909 -12.65 1.32 11.88
CA TYR A 909 -12.85 -0.12 11.79
C TYR A 909 -14.24 -0.45 11.27
N SER A 910 -14.33 -1.57 10.56
CA SER A 910 -15.57 -2.19 10.16
C SER A 910 -16.28 -2.83 11.36
N PHE A 911 -17.52 -3.27 11.13
CA PHE A 911 -18.23 -4.11 12.10
C PHE A 911 -17.49 -5.42 12.41
N THR A 912 -16.75 -5.98 11.45
CA THR A 912 -15.97 -7.22 11.61
C THR A 912 -14.56 -6.98 12.16
N HIS A 913 -14.29 -5.78 12.69
CA HIS A 913 -13.00 -5.37 13.24
C HIS A 913 -11.88 -5.27 12.19
N GLU A 914 -12.23 -5.20 10.91
CA GLU A 914 -11.27 -4.93 9.83
C GLU A 914 -10.95 -3.43 9.82
N LEU A 915 -9.66 -3.09 9.69
CA LEU A 915 -9.22 -1.70 9.55
C LEU A 915 -9.67 -1.16 8.19
N LEU A 916 -10.57 -0.17 8.18
CA LEU A 916 -11.10 0.45 6.96
C LEU A 916 -10.23 1.60 6.46
N SER A 917 -9.73 2.41 7.38
CA SER A 917 -8.77 3.47 7.08
C SER A 917 -7.76 3.61 8.22
N SER A 918 -6.54 4.02 7.86
CA SER A 918 -5.49 4.43 8.78
C SER A 918 -4.82 5.66 8.19
N MET A 919 -5.09 6.82 8.75
CA MET A 919 -4.49 8.08 8.34
C MET A 919 -3.40 8.46 9.32
N ARG A 920 -2.17 8.67 8.84
CA ARG A 920 -1.06 9.18 9.66
C ARG A 920 -0.82 10.65 9.33
N SER A 921 -0.80 11.47 10.36
CA SER A 921 -0.44 12.89 10.32
C SER A 921 0.89 13.08 11.05
N HIS A 922 1.75 13.94 10.51
CA HIS A 922 3.12 14.18 10.95
C HIS A 922 3.32 15.61 11.45
#